data_AF-K1PW45-F1
#
_entry.id   AF-K1PW45-F1
#
_cell.length_a   1.000
_cell.length_b   1.000
_cell.length_c   1.000
_cell.angle_alpha   90.00
_cell.angle_beta   90.00
_cell.angle_gamma   90.00
#
_symmetry.space_group_name_H-M   'P 1'
#
loop_
_entity.id
_entity.type
_entity.pdbx_description
1 polymer ?
#
loop_
_entity_poly.entity_id
_entity_poly.type
_entity_poly.pdbx_seq_one_letter_code
_entity_poly.pdbx_strand_id
1 'polypeptide(L)'
;MYSLLIFRSEQNTELWNIFRKDRLLEESKWCVGFTDSFFRVFKILFYIFLFLVLIGGVIVTRGGLQILASLLGDHDRRFPNRTVTQDFISYLFFFLIAVPDTFKLLQSVGQFVFGNRESPTCARFLMVITREALHLFGLGCLLFKVMPYLDPLQTCLVTLSVPVIPSVVNLVSYCHRKACQLRNSLKKFFNILSSIFILTAFIVVIITIAQSDNVKITKRQLENGELLAWVILSVVLMSARWIETYSFLCRRFIEDSKDKRVIDKGYVTTHMCSSFLRIILLIALFPTLYCPDIRGINETYDAFMNLTNTTGSLPLNCIEINITNKNINTTVFCLEEGLSYWLVIGPFLAHTIAAFLTTHFGVLACRLRMQRIGFALPLTIATPLYVLLVVVFNETGVTFANGLLQLKSEDKWLLFAFFIIGWAGQFWICRHAWFKSRQDRLSYANKLDHHQFQYEYSKNVLHHDEKDYYTFEAHIPFDDAMETNNATNKRGPNDFVRQLMEIVDEAASAFYQRKITLHPPKKYVTPYGGRLEWELPGENKLIVHLKDKDKIRHKKRWSQIMYMYYFIGYELLMKERDPTTLTNPNFDDVPSIFQLLSEHVKQKAENTYILALDGDVDFQPEALQLLIDRMKINPKVGATCGRIKPGGSGPVVWYQRFEYAIGHWLQKSAEHMFGCVLCSPGCFSLFRVKALMDDNVMRTYATLPTEARHFLQYDQGEDRWLCTLMLQQGYKIEYCAAAEAITFAPEEFKEFFNQRRRWMPSTMANIMDLLQSYARTTKFIGMLMHRHETLLHILSITKLTQRKTHDIKSEIGKIAKCAVSDESVSDSEEKEEEAIYQDEDMIKRAADERAAARHHLPNRYEKRRNQALNLRNTVRKTLNQQHTLDTRNRRGGGLKNQAFAILE
;
A
#
# COMPACT_ATOMS: atom_id res chain seq x y z
N MET A 1 8.05 6.12 -18.58
CA MET A 1 8.74 6.85 -17.49
C MET A 1 7.78 7.52 -16.50
N TYR A 2 6.80 8.35 -16.91
CA TYR A 2 5.86 8.97 -15.96
C TYR A 2 4.81 7.99 -15.37
N SER A 3 4.43 6.92 -16.08
CA SER A 3 3.55 5.87 -15.52
C SER A 3 4.19 5.06 -14.37
N LEU A 4 5.52 5.11 -14.26
CA LEU A 4 6.26 4.56 -13.11
C LEU A 4 6.41 5.57 -11.97
N LEU A 5 6.32 6.87 -12.28
CA LEU A 5 6.48 7.97 -11.32
C LEU A 5 5.13 8.41 -10.70
N ILE A 6 3.98 8.05 -11.29
CA ILE A 6 2.64 8.25 -10.71
C ILE A 6 2.31 7.23 -9.61
N PHE A 7 3.16 6.22 -9.34
CA PHE A 7 3.08 5.47 -8.07
C PHE A 7 3.61 6.36 -6.93
N ARG A 8 2.97 7.51 -6.72
CA ARG A 8 3.17 8.38 -5.58
C ARG A 8 2.43 7.76 -4.41
N SER A 9 3.18 6.96 -3.65
CA SER A 9 3.19 7.00 -2.19
C SER A 9 1.81 6.84 -1.53
N GLU A 10 1.29 5.61 -1.55
CA GLU A 10 0.46 5.15 -0.44
C GLU A 10 1.20 5.40 0.89
N GLN A 11 0.54 6.21 1.71
CA GLN A 11 0.59 6.32 3.17
C GLN A 11 1.87 5.87 3.94
N ASN A 12 2.53 6.86 4.54
CA ASN A 12 2.99 6.94 5.96
C ASN A 12 3.52 5.72 6.75
N THR A 13 4.04 4.68 6.13
CA THR A 13 4.78 3.64 6.85
C THR A 13 6.29 3.72 6.55
N GLU A 14 7.12 3.65 7.59
CA GLU A 14 8.51 3.24 7.39
C GLU A 14 8.45 1.85 6.77
N LEU A 15 8.96 1.80 5.56
CA LEU A 15 8.68 0.72 4.67
C LEU A 15 9.53 -0.53 5.06
N TRP A 16 8.90 -1.54 5.69
CA TRP A 16 9.36 -2.96 5.76
C TRP A 16 10.07 -3.37 4.47
N ASN A 17 11.33 -3.77 4.58
CA ASN A 17 12.12 -4.37 3.51
C ASN A 17 11.99 -5.88 3.74
N ILE A 18 11.48 -6.65 2.75
CA ILE A 18 11.34 -8.11 2.83
C ILE A 18 12.69 -8.79 3.17
N PHE A 19 13.80 -8.09 2.94
CA PHE A 19 15.16 -8.50 3.25
C PHE A 19 15.81 -7.65 4.35
N ARG A 20 15.04 -6.94 5.19
CA ARG A 20 15.52 -6.42 6.48
C ARG A 20 15.53 -7.58 7.46
N LYS A 21 16.63 -7.69 8.18
CA LYS A 21 16.74 -8.64 9.27
C LYS A 21 16.00 -8.05 10.47
N ASP A 22 14.72 -8.32 10.59
CA ASP A 22 14.07 -8.21 11.89
C ASP A 22 14.66 -9.31 12.77
N ARG A 23 15.14 -8.94 13.96
CA ARG A 23 15.57 -9.91 14.97
C ARG A 23 14.34 -10.67 15.45
N LEU A 24 13.92 -11.65 14.66
CA LEU A 24 13.02 -12.69 15.12
C LEU A 24 13.80 -13.62 16.06
N LEU A 25 13.09 -14.04 17.11
CA LEU A 25 13.55 -14.84 18.22
C LEU A 25 14.37 -16.07 17.78
N GLU A 26 15.33 -16.43 18.63
CA GLU A 26 16.29 -17.53 18.47
C GLU A 26 15.65 -18.84 18.00
N GLU A 27 15.81 -19.16 16.72
CA GLU A 27 15.73 -20.52 16.18
C GLU A 27 17.16 -21.07 15.93
N SER A 28 17.30 -22.40 15.86
CA SER A 28 18.56 -23.13 15.90
C SER A 28 19.66 -22.60 14.95
N LYS A 29 20.87 -22.39 15.49
CA LYS A 29 21.99 -21.66 14.87
C LYS A 29 22.51 -22.21 13.52
N TRP A 30 22.29 -23.49 13.20
CA TRP A 30 22.83 -24.14 12.00
C TRP A 30 21.99 -23.88 10.73
N CYS A 31 20.66 -23.99 10.80
CA CYS A 31 19.79 -23.70 9.65
C CYS A 31 19.74 -22.20 9.30
N VAL A 32 19.91 -21.32 10.30
CA VAL A 32 19.92 -19.86 10.13
C VAL A 32 21.17 -19.38 9.37
N GLY A 33 22.34 -20.01 9.59
CA GLY A 33 23.59 -19.58 8.93
C GLY A 33 23.60 -19.77 7.41
N PHE A 34 23.11 -20.91 6.93
CA PHE A 34 23.01 -21.21 5.50
C PHE A 34 21.93 -20.37 4.83
N THR A 35 20.73 -20.30 5.43
CA THR A 35 19.61 -19.53 4.87
C THR A 35 19.91 -18.02 4.87
N ASP A 36 20.51 -17.47 5.93
CA ASP A 36 20.93 -16.06 5.98
C ASP A 36 22.00 -15.72 4.94
N SER A 37 22.93 -16.65 4.68
CA SER A 37 23.97 -16.47 3.67
C SER A 37 23.38 -16.54 2.27
N PHE A 38 22.49 -17.51 2.02
CA PHE A 38 21.75 -17.61 0.77
C PHE A 38 20.92 -16.35 0.48
N PHE A 39 20.14 -15.85 1.44
CA PHE A 39 19.33 -14.63 1.23
C PHE A 39 20.19 -13.38 1.05
N ARG A 40 21.36 -13.29 1.69
CA ARG A 40 22.31 -12.18 1.46
C ARG A 40 22.92 -12.23 0.07
N VAL A 41 23.38 -13.40 -0.37
CA VAL A 41 23.92 -13.61 -1.72
C VAL A 41 22.84 -13.36 -2.76
N PHE A 42 21.65 -13.94 -2.59
CA PHE A 42 20.49 -13.72 -3.46
C PHE A 42 20.13 -12.24 -3.54
N LYS A 43 20.10 -11.51 -2.43
CA LYS A 43 19.83 -10.07 -2.42
C LYS A 43 20.86 -9.29 -3.24
N ILE A 44 22.15 -9.58 -3.07
CA ILE A 44 23.22 -8.93 -3.85
C ILE A 44 23.06 -9.26 -5.34
N LEU A 45 22.87 -10.54 -5.67
CA LEU A 45 22.66 -10.99 -7.05
C LEU A 45 21.42 -10.34 -7.67
N PHE A 46 20.34 -10.19 -6.90
CA PHE A 46 19.11 -9.58 -7.37
C PHE A 46 19.24 -8.05 -7.54
N TYR A 47 19.99 -7.37 -6.67
CA TYR A 47 20.36 -5.96 -6.89
C TYR A 47 21.18 -5.79 -8.17
N ILE A 48 22.17 -6.65 -8.38
CA ILE A 48 23.01 -6.63 -9.61
C ILE A 48 22.12 -6.90 -10.82
N PHE A 49 21.25 -7.91 -10.77
CA PHE A 49 20.32 -8.23 -11.84
C PHE A 49 19.40 -7.05 -12.17
N LEU A 50 18.73 -6.46 -11.19
CA LEU A 50 17.87 -5.27 -11.40
C LEU A 50 18.68 -4.09 -11.96
N PHE A 51 19.89 -3.87 -11.46
CA PHE A 51 20.77 -2.80 -11.92
C PHE A 51 21.12 -2.97 -13.39
N LEU A 52 21.53 -4.18 -13.81
CA LEU A 52 21.90 -4.50 -15.18
C LEU A 52 20.71 -4.44 -16.14
N VAL A 53 19.57 -5.05 -15.77
CA VAL A 53 18.36 -5.06 -16.61
C VAL A 53 17.85 -3.65 -16.86
N LEU A 54 17.86 -2.78 -15.85
CA LEU A 54 17.39 -1.40 -16.01
C LEU A 54 18.36 -0.53 -16.82
N ILE A 55 19.68 -0.66 -16.60
CA ILE A 55 20.66 0.07 -17.42
C ILE A 55 20.57 -0.38 -18.88
N GLY A 56 20.64 -1.69 -19.12
CA GLY A 56 20.55 -2.27 -20.46
C GLY A 56 19.25 -1.89 -21.15
N GLY A 57 18.12 -2.01 -20.44
CA GLY A 57 16.81 -1.63 -20.97
C GLY A 57 16.70 -0.16 -21.35
N VAL A 58 17.24 0.76 -20.55
CA VAL A 58 17.24 2.20 -20.88
C VAL A 58 18.15 2.52 -22.06
N ILE A 59 19.31 1.86 -22.19
CA ILE A 59 20.21 2.03 -23.33
C ILE A 59 19.55 1.54 -24.62
N VAL A 60 18.97 0.34 -24.60
CA VAL A 60 18.29 -0.26 -25.76
C VAL A 60 17.08 0.56 -26.18
N THR A 61 16.26 1.04 -25.24
CA THR A 61 15.11 1.90 -25.56
C THR A 61 15.53 3.21 -26.22
N ARG A 62 16.58 3.86 -25.71
CA ARG A 62 17.09 5.11 -26.29
C ARG A 62 17.71 4.91 -27.67
N GLY A 63 18.56 3.90 -27.82
CA GLY A 63 19.17 3.56 -29.10
C GLY A 63 18.13 3.18 -30.15
N GLY A 64 17.16 2.33 -29.81
CA GLY A 64 16.10 1.94 -30.73
C GLY A 64 15.23 3.12 -31.18
N LEU A 65 14.90 4.04 -30.28
CA LEU A 65 14.15 5.25 -30.61
C LEU A 65 14.96 6.21 -31.49
N GLN A 66 16.26 6.38 -31.20
CA GLN A 66 17.14 7.25 -31.99
C GLN A 66 17.35 6.70 -33.40
N ILE A 67 17.57 5.39 -33.56
CA ILE A 67 17.70 4.75 -34.89
C ILE A 67 16.42 4.98 -35.70
N LEU A 68 15.26 4.74 -35.09
CA LEU A 68 13.96 4.91 -35.76
C LEU A 68 13.71 6.39 -36.14
N ALA A 69 14.13 7.34 -35.30
CA ALA A 69 14.04 8.76 -35.61
C ALA A 69 14.99 9.18 -36.74
N SER A 70 16.24 8.71 -36.73
CA SER A 70 17.22 8.99 -37.79
C SER A 70 16.74 8.46 -39.16
N LEU A 71 16.11 7.29 -39.18
CA LEU A 71 15.47 6.73 -40.38
C LEU A 71 14.29 7.55 -40.89
N LEU A 72 13.58 8.25 -39.99
CA LEU A 72 12.48 9.13 -40.36
C LEU A 72 12.98 10.44 -40.97
N GLY A 73 14.17 10.91 -40.58
CA GLY A 73 14.74 12.20 -40.98
C GLY A 73 15.56 12.17 -42.27
N ASP A 74 15.94 10.98 -42.75
CA ASP A 74 16.69 10.83 -44.00
C ASP A 74 15.77 11.11 -45.20
N HIS A 75 15.96 12.27 -45.83
CA HIS A 75 15.21 12.71 -47.01
C HIS A 75 16.09 12.54 -48.24
N ASP A 76 15.82 11.54 -49.08
CA ASP A 76 16.42 11.52 -50.42
C ASP A 76 15.79 12.64 -51.27
N ARG A 77 16.64 13.58 -51.69
CA ARG A 77 16.31 14.84 -52.39
C ARG A 77 15.61 14.67 -53.73
N ARG A 78 15.43 13.44 -54.19
CA ARG A 78 14.81 13.10 -55.48
C ARG A 78 13.28 13.02 -55.42
N PHE A 79 12.67 12.95 -54.24
CA PHE A 79 11.23 12.79 -54.08
C PHE A 79 10.57 14.00 -53.38
N PRO A 80 9.52 14.61 -53.98
CA PRO A 80 8.80 15.72 -53.37
C PRO A 80 7.80 15.30 -52.28
N ASN A 81 7.46 14.00 -52.21
CA ASN A 81 6.46 13.40 -51.31
C ASN A 81 7.10 12.40 -50.34
N ARG A 82 6.42 12.13 -49.21
CA ARG A 82 6.88 11.18 -48.18
C ARG A 82 7.05 9.76 -48.75
N THR A 83 8.11 9.07 -48.35
CA THR A 83 8.37 7.68 -48.78
C THR A 83 7.54 6.68 -48.00
N VAL A 84 7.30 5.48 -48.57
CA VAL A 84 6.50 4.42 -47.91
C VAL A 84 7.10 4.05 -46.55
N THR A 85 8.43 3.98 -46.49
CA THR A 85 9.18 3.70 -45.26
C THR A 85 8.98 4.77 -44.19
N GLN A 86 8.97 6.05 -44.55
CA GLN A 86 8.71 7.15 -43.61
C GLN A 86 7.29 7.11 -43.04
N ASP A 87 6.30 6.78 -43.87
CA ASP A 87 4.91 6.62 -43.42
C ASP A 87 4.79 5.43 -42.48
N PHE A 88 5.43 4.29 -42.81
CA PHE A 88 5.45 3.11 -41.96
C PHE A 88 6.10 3.40 -40.59
N ILE A 89 7.26 4.06 -40.57
CA ILE A 89 7.92 4.48 -39.32
C ILE A 89 7.05 5.44 -38.50
N SER A 90 6.35 6.35 -39.17
CA SER A 90 5.46 7.31 -38.50
C SER A 90 4.28 6.60 -37.81
N TYR A 91 3.73 5.56 -38.44
CA TYR A 91 2.76 4.67 -37.80
C TYR A 91 3.34 3.89 -36.62
N LEU A 92 4.59 3.42 -36.69
CA LEU A 92 5.25 2.80 -35.54
C LEU A 92 5.38 3.77 -34.35
N PHE A 93 5.76 5.02 -34.58
CA PHE A 93 5.77 6.07 -33.54
C PHE A 93 4.38 6.37 -32.98
N PHE A 94 3.35 6.39 -33.83
CA PHE A 94 1.95 6.50 -33.38
C PHE A 94 1.61 5.37 -32.39
N PHE A 95 1.92 4.12 -32.73
CA PHE A 95 1.65 2.98 -31.86
C PHE A 95 2.47 3.01 -30.57
N LEU A 96 3.73 3.46 -30.60
CA LEU A 96 4.55 3.63 -29.39
C LEU A 96 3.89 4.58 -28.36
N ILE A 97 3.18 5.61 -28.82
CA ILE A 97 2.46 6.54 -27.95
C ILE A 97 1.06 6.01 -27.58
N ALA A 98 0.32 5.48 -28.55
CA ALA A 98 -1.09 5.10 -28.39
C ALA A 98 -1.30 3.85 -27.53
N VAL A 99 -0.46 2.82 -27.69
CA VAL A 99 -0.65 1.52 -27.04
C VAL A 99 -0.57 1.64 -25.51
N PRO A 100 0.44 2.29 -24.90
CA PRO A 100 0.49 2.44 -23.44
C PRO A 100 -0.71 3.20 -22.85
N ASP A 101 -1.24 4.19 -23.57
CA ASP A 101 -2.40 4.95 -23.10
C ASP A 101 -3.71 4.18 -23.28
N THR A 102 -3.79 3.31 -24.29
CA THR A 102 -4.91 2.37 -24.46
C THR A 102 -4.95 1.34 -23.33
N PHE A 103 -3.80 0.76 -22.95
CA PHE A 103 -3.74 -0.18 -21.83
C PHE A 103 -4.15 0.48 -20.49
N LYS A 104 -3.73 1.73 -20.25
CA LYS A 104 -4.17 2.48 -19.07
C LYS A 104 -5.66 2.75 -19.09
N LEU A 105 -6.22 3.12 -20.24
CA LEU A 105 -7.65 3.32 -20.38
C LEU A 105 -8.42 2.05 -20.02
N LEU A 106 -8.02 0.90 -20.57
CA LEU A 106 -8.64 -0.40 -20.27
C LEU A 106 -8.55 -0.75 -18.77
N GLN A 107 -7.38 -0.55 -18.16
CA GLN A 107 -7.18 -0.79 -16.73
C GLN A 107 -8.06 0.14 -15.87
N SER A 108 -8.11 1.43 -16.20
CA SER A 108 -8.92 2.41 -15.47
C SER A 108 -10.43 2.17 -15.66
N VAL A 109 -10.86 1.76 -16.86
CA VAL A 109 -12.26 1.35 -17.10
C VAL A 109 -12.62 0.13 -16.26
N GLY A 110 -11.76 -0.89 -16.22
CA GLY A 110 -11.98 -2.06 -15.35
C GLY A 110 -12.10 -1.67 -13.87
N GLN A 111 -11.19 -0.83 -13.37
CA GLN A 111 -11.25 -0.32 -12.01
C GLN A 111 -12.48 0.56 -11.74
N PHE A 112 -12.93 1.32 -12.74
CA PHE A 112 -14.13 2.16 -12.64
C PHE A 112 -15.42 1.33 -12.55
N VAL A 113 -15.50 0.25 -13.33
CA VAL A 113 -16.67 -0.65 -13.34
C VAL A 113 -16.78 -1.44 -12.04
N PHE A 114 -15.66 -1.94 -11.49
CA PHE A 114 -15.65 -2.87 -10.36
C PHE A 114 -15.22 -2.27 -9.00
N GLY A 115 -14.88 -0.97 -8.92
CA GLY A 115 -14.37 -0.30 -7.72
C GLY A 115 -15.37 0.60 -6.99
N ASN A 116 -15.08 0.93 -5.71
CA ASN A 116 -15.80 1.95 -4.94
C ASN A 116 -15.47 3.37 -5.46
N ARG A 117 -16.47 4.25 -5.50
CA ARG A 117 -16.42 5.51 -6.25
C ARG A 117 -16.39 6.74 -5.34
N GLU A 118 -15.47 7.67 -5.62
CA GLU A 118 -15.58 9.09 -5.22
C GLU A 118 -15.16 9.98 -6.42
N SER A 119 -15.81 11.14 -6.58
CA SER A 119 -15.55 12.05 -7.71
C SER A 119 -14.42 13.04 -7.41
N PRO A 120 -13.52 13.32 -8.37
CA PRO A 120 -12.52 14.38 -8.22
C PRO A 120 -13.19 15.77 -8.28
N THR A 121 -12.56 16.78 -7.69
CA THR A 121 -12.97 18.19 -7.83
C THR A 121 -12.76 18.68 -9.26
N CYS A 122 -13.65 19.55 -9.76
CA CYS A 122 -13.64 20.04 -11.15
C CYS A 122 -12.31 20.74 -11.52
N ALA A 123 -11.79 21.60 -10.64
CA ALA A 123 -10.53 22.30 -10.85
C ALA A 123 -9.33 21.35 -11.04
N ARG A 124 -9.27 20.30 -10.22
CA ARG A 124 -8.18 19.32 -10.27
C ARG A 124 -8.29 18.40 -11.47
N PHE A 125 -9.51 17.98 -11.81
CA PHE A 125 -9.80 17.22 -13.02
C PHE A 125 -9.35 17.97 -14.28
N LEU A 126 -9.74 19.24 -14.42
CA LEU A 126 -9.36 20.09 -15.55
C LEU A 126 -7.84 20.27 -15.64
N MET A 127 -7.17 20.53 -14.52
CA MET A 127 -5.72 20.70 -14.48
C MET A 127 -4.97 19.45 -14.95
N VAL A 128 -5.35 18.26 -14.46
CA VAL A 128 -4.69 17.01 -14.86
C VAL A 128 -4.88 16.74 -16.35
N ILE A 129 -6.09 16.98 -16.86
CA ILE A 129 -6.40 16.82 -18.28
C ILE A 129 -5.56 17.75 -19.15
N THR A 130 -5.56 19.05 -18.85
CA THR A 130 -4.80 20.05 -19.59
C THR A 130 -3.31 19.73 -19.60
N ARG A 131 -2.73 19.34 -18.46
CA ARG A 131 -1.32 18.97 -18.34
C ARG A 131 -0.95 17.76 -19.19
N GLU A 132 -1.76 16.71 -19.13
CA GLU A 132 -1.51 15.48 -19.87
C GLU A 132 -1.69 15.67 -21.39
N ALA A 133 -2.58 16.57 -21.80
CA ALA A 133 -2.71 17.03 -23.18
C ALA A 133 -1.47 17.83 -23.65
N LEU A 134 -1.02 18.81 -22.89
CA LEU A 134 0.20 19.58 -23.20
C LEU A 134 1.44 18.69 -23.32
N HIS A 135 1.60 17.73 -22.40
CA HIS A 135 2.71 16.78 -22.47
C HIS A 135 2.63 15.87 -23.71
N LEU A 136 1.44 15.37 -24.07
CA LEU A 136 1.26 14.59 -25.30
C LEU A 136 1.68 15.42 -26.51
N PHE A 137 1.23 16.69 -26.56
CA PHE A 137 1.55 17.60 -27.64
C PHE A 137 3.06 17.82 -27.79
N GLY A 138 3.75 18.10 -26.67
CA GLY A 138 5.21 18.27 -26.64
C GLY A 138 5.98 17.00 -27.01
N LEU A 139 5.51 15.83 -26.58
CA LEU A 139 6.11 14.54 -26.94
C LEU A 139 6.00 14.26 -28.45
N GLY A 140 4.85 14.56 -29.06
CA GLY A 140 4.67 14.43 -30.51
C GLY A 140 5.58 15.37 -31.29
N CYS A 141 5.71 16.64 -30.87
CA CYS A 141 6.66 17.58 -31.48
C CYS A 141 8.11 17.05 -31.39
N LEU A 142 8.50 16.51 -30.23
CA LEU A 142 9.83 15.94 -30.04
C LEU A 142 10.10 14.77 -31.01
N LEU A 143 9.19 13.80 -31.09
CA LEU A 143 9.40 12.58 -31.89
C LEU A 143 9.32 12.82 -33.41
N PHE A 144 8.37 13.64 -33.87
CA PHE A 144 8.08 13.78 -35.30
C PHE A 144 8.76 15.00 -35.96
N LYS A 145 9.04 16.07 -35.21
CA LYS A 145 9.58 17.33 -35.78
C LYS A 145 10.99 17.67 -35.33
N VAL A 146 11.47 17.10 -34.22
CA VAL A 146 12.78 17.45 -33.64
C VAL A 146 13.78 16.30 -33.79
N MET A 147 13.53 15.15 -33.15
CA MET A 147 14.44 14.01 -33.12
C MET A 147 14.94 13.52 -34.49
N PRO A 148 14.14 13.53 -35.58
CA PRO A 148 14.62 13.08 -36.89
C PRO A 148 15.79 13.90 -37.45
N TYR A 149 15.92 15.16 -37.01
CA TYR A 149 16.92 16.09 -37.52
C TYR A 149 18.08 16.34 -36.54
N LEU A 150 18.08 15.67 -35.39
CA LEU A 150 19.11 15.85 -34.35
C LEU A 150 20.04 14.65 -34.24
N ASP A 151 21.32 14.93 -34.07
CA ASP A 151 22.32 13.94 -33.71
C ASP A 151 22.01 13.31 -32.34
N PRO A 152 22.42 12.06 -32.06
CA PRO A 152 22.14 11.37 -30.79
C PRO A 152 22.53 12.18 -29.54
N LEU A 153 23.63 12.94 -29.62
CA LEU A 153 24.14 13.78 -28.54
C LEU A 153 23.27 15.03 -28.32
N GLN A 154 22.84 15.68 -29.41
CA GLN A 154 21.90 16.80 -29.37
C GLN A 154 20.54 16.35 -28.82
N THR A 155 20.02 15.21 -29.27
CA THR A 155 18.78 14.61 -28.74
C THR A 155 18.87 14.31 -27.24
N CYS A 156 20.01 13.80 -26.76
CA CYS A 156 20.23 13.59 -25.33
C CYS A 156 20.21 14.92 -24.55
N LEU A 157 20.84 15.97 -25.06
CA LEU A 157 20.81 17.28 -24.41
C LEU A 157 19.42 17.92 -24.41
N VAL A 158 18.65 17.81 -25.50
CA VAL A 158 17.25 18.28 -25.54
C VAL A 158 16.41 17.56 -24.48
N THR A 159 16.52 16.24 -24.39
CA THR A 159 15.77 15.45 -23.40
C THR A 159 16.22 15.68 -21.95
N LEU A 160 17.51 16.00 -21.71
CA LEU A 160 18.01 16.44 -20.41
C LEU A 160 17.45 17.81 -19.99
N SER A 161 17.02 18.63 -20.94
CA SER A 161 16.53 20.01 -20.71
C SER A 161 15.03 20.10 -20.37
N VAL A 162 14.30 18.98 -20.40
CA VAL A 162 12.88 18.91 -20.00
C VAL A 162 12.57 19.44 -18.58
N PRO A 163 13.45 19.37 -17.57
CA PRO A 163 13.15 19.92 -16.25
C PRO A 163 13.49 21.42 -16.09
N VAL A 164 13.87 22.15 -17.15
CA VAL A 164 14.24 23.59 -17.06
C VAL A 164 13.14 24.43 -16.39
N ILE A 165 11.89 24.32 -16.85
CA ILE A 165 10.77 25.10 -16.29
C ILE A 165 10.51 24.76 -14.82
N PRO A 166 10.35 23.47 -14.42
CA PRO A 166 10.25 23.09 -13.01
C PRO A 166 11.40 23.62 -12.15
N SER A 167 12.62 23.66 -12.70
CA SER A 167 13.82 24.14 -12.01
C SER A 167 13.75 25.65 -11.75
N VAL A 168 13.30 26.42 -12.74
CA VAL A 168 13.07 27.88 -12.62
C VAL A 168 11.91 28.16 -11.66
N VAL A 169 10.78 27.46 -11.79
CA VAL A 169 9.62 27.62 -10.90
C VAL A 169 9.97 27.26 -9.45
N ASN A 170 10.76 26.20 -9.24
CA ASN A 170 11.25 25.85 -7.91
C ASN A 170 12.18 26.92 -7.33
N LEU A 171 13.06 27.50 -8.16
CA LEU A 171 13.91 28.62 -7.76
C LEU A 171 13.08 29.85 -7.37
N VAL A 172 12.05 30.21 -8.14
CA VAL A 172 11.12 31.32 -7.85
C VAL A 172 10.32 31.04 -6.58
N SER A 173 9.75 29.83 -6.46
CA SER A 173 9.03 29.40 -5.26
C SER A 173 9.90 29.46 -4.02
N TYR A 174 11.18 29.17 -4.16
CA TYR A 174 12.17 29.25 -3.09
C TYR A 174 12.54 30.70 -2.76
N CYS A 175 12.72 31.58 -3.75
CA CYS A 175 12.93 33.02 -3.57
C CYS A 175 11.74 33.66 -2.83
N HIS A 176 10.51 33.24 -3.12
CA HIS A 176 9.33 33.67 -2.39
C HIS A 176 9.32 33.15 -0.93
N ARG A 177 9.78 31.91 -0.71
CA ARG A 177 9.98 31.33 0.63
C ARG A 177 11.03 32.05 1.48
N LYS A 178 11.93 32.80 0.84
CA LYS A 178 13.09 33.47 1.44
C LYS A 178 12.71 34.63 2.38
N ALA A 179 11.43 35.00 2.50
CA ALA A 179 10.98 35.85 3.59
C ALA A 179 11.05 35.17 4.99
N CYS A 180 11.32 33.85 5.09
CA CYS A 180 11.15 33.15 6.38
C CYS A 180 12.29 32.30 6.97
N GLN A 181 13.36 31.85 6.29
CA GLN A 181 14.39 31.03 6.98
C GLN A 181 15.83 31.11 6.43
N LEU A 182 16.81 31.24 7.35
CA LEU A 182 18.26 31.35 7.10
C LEU A 182 19.03 30.11 7.62
N ARG A 183 18.80 28.92 7.07
CA ARG A 183 19.67 27.76 7.33
C ARG A 183 19.58 26.76 6.18
N ASN A 184 20.39 26.97 5.14
CA ASN A 184 20.96 25.96 4.23
C ASN A 184 21.67 26.64 3.03
N SER A 185 22.75 27.41 3.30
CA SER A 185 23.51 28.11 2.25
C SER A 185 24.04 27.16 1.16
N LEU A 186 24.53 25.97 1.56
CA LEU A 186 25.06 24.96 0.64
C LEU A 186 23.98 24.30 -0.24
N LYS A 187 22.83 23.88 0.31
CA LYS A 187 21.75 23.32 -0.53
C LYS A 187 21.18 24.36 -1.49
N LYS A 188 21.13 25.63 -1.07
CA LYS A 188 20.78 26.76 -1.92
C LYS A 188 21.77 26.92 -3.07
N PHE A 189 23.07 26.92 -2.77
CA PHE A 189 24.11 26.99 -3.79
C PHE A 189 23.96 25.87 -4.82
N PHE A 190 23.80 24.61 -4.38
CA PHE A 190 23.65 23.49 -5.30
C PHE A 190 22.33 23.52 -6.10
N ASN A 191 21.21 23.97 -5.53
CA ASN A 191 19.96 24.14 -6.29
C ASN A 191 20.09 25.22 -7.38
N ILE A 192 20.71 26.36 -7.06
CA ILE A 192 20.95 27.43 -8.04
C ILE A 192 21.93 26.96 -9.12
N LEU A 193 23.04 26.37 -8.71
CA LEU A 193 24.07 25.83 -9.61
C LEU A 193 23.48 24.78 -10.55
N SER A 194 22.64 23.90 -10.02
CA SER A 194 21.94 22.88 -10.79
C SER A 194 20.97 23.47 -11.81
N SER A 195 20.21 24.52 -11.47
CA SER A 195 19.34 25.21 -12.43
C SER A 195 20.15 25.90 -13.53
N ILE A 196 21.29 26.50 -13.17
CA ILE A 196 22.22 27.09 -14.14
C ILE A 196 22.75 26.03 -15.09
N PHE A 197 23.20 24.88 -14.58
CA PHE A 197 23.75 23.78 -15.39
C PHE A 197 22.76 23.24 -16.44
N ILE A 198 21.48 23.11 -16.08
CA ILE A 198 20.45 22.66 -17.03
C ILE A 198 20.16 23.78 -18.05
N LEU A 199 20.09 25.03 -17.61
CA LEU A 199 19.86 26.16 -18.51
C LEU A 199 21.04 26.35 -19.50
N THR A 200 22.28 26.21 -19.04
CA THR A 200 23.47 26.30 -19.91
C THR A 200 23.50 25.15 -20.91
N ALA A 201 23.18 23.92 -20.49
CA ALA A 201 23.08 22.78 -21.41
C ALA A 201 22.00 23.02 -22.49
N PHE A 202 20.86 23.62 -22.13
CA PHE A 202 19.81 23.96 -23.09
C PHE A 202 20.22 25.07 -24.07
N ILE A 203 20.87 26.14 -23.57
CA ILE A 203 21.38 27.23 -24.41
C ILE A 203 22.43 26.72 -25.40
N VAL A 204 23.33 25.83 -24.97
CA VAL A 204 24.35 25.24 -25.85
C VAL A 204 23.70 24.45 -26.98
N VAL A 205 22.63 23.70 -26.72
CA VAL A 205 21.87 23.03 -27.79
C VAL A 205 21.34 24.03 -28.81
N ILE A 206 20.69 25.10 -28.35
CA ILE A 206 20.15 26.17 -29.20
C ILE A 206 21.26 26.77 -30.07
N ILE A 207 22.42 27.07 -29.47
CA ILE A 207 23.57 27.63 -30.17
C ILE A 207 24.13 26.64 -31.19
N THR A 208 24.30 25.36 -30.84
CA THR A 208 24.85 24.35 -31.77
C THR A 208 23.92 24.06 -32.94
N ILE A 209 22.59 24.15 -32.75
CA ILE A 209 21.62 24.04 -33.84
C ILE A 209 21.66 25.31 -34.71
N ALA A 210 21.79 26.49 -34.10
CA ALA A 210 21.85 27.76 -34.81
C ALA A 210 23.17 28.00 -35.57
N GLN A 211 24.29 27.45 -35.09
CA GLN A 211 25.63 27.58 -35.67
C GLN A 211 26.00 26.47 -36.65
N SER A 212 25.12 25.48 -36.86
CA SER A 212 25.33 24.39 -37.83
C SER A 212 25.18 24.88 -39.28
N ASP A 213 25.94 25.91 -39.64
CA ASP A 213 26.22 26.31 -41.02
C ASP A 213 27.61 25.77 -41.36
N ASN A 214 27.69 24.65 -42.08
CA ASN A 214 28.67 24.49 -43.17
C ASN A 214 28.56 23.17 -43.96
N VAL A 215 28.46 23.37 -45.29
CA VAL A 215 28.96 22.54 -46.39
C VAL A 215 28.24 21.20 -46.66
N LYS A 216 27.39 21.26 -47.70
CA LYS A 216 26.67 20.18 -48.41
C LYS A 216 25.47 19.60 -47.65
N ILE A 217 24.31 20.26 -47.78
CA ILE A 217 23.14 19.70 -48.50
C ILE A 217 22.01 20.77 -48.63
N THR A 218 21.99 21.51 -49.74
CA THR A 218 20.86 22.33 -50.22
C THR A 218 19.60 21.52 -50.57
N LYS A 219 18.42 22.01 -50.17
CA LYS A 219 17.03 21.71 -50.64
C LYS A 219 16.15 20.86 -49.70
N ARG A 220 15.20 21.59 -49.07
CA ARG A 220 14.14 21.25 -48.10
C ARG A 220 14.60 20.94 -46.66
N GLN A 221 15.48 21.77 -46.10
CA GLN A 221 15.54 21.92 -44.64
C GLN A 221 14.33 22.76 -44.19
N LEU A 222 13.65 22.30 -43.14
CA LEU A 222 12.93 23.14 -42.20
C LEU A 222 13.88 24.30 -41.84
N GLU A 223 13.49 25.58 -42.00
CA GLU A 223 14.42 26.69 -41.72
C GLU A 223 15.01 26.50 -40.32
N ASN A 224 16.30 26.76 -40.10
CA ASN A 224 16.94 26.54 -38.79
C ASN A 224 16.16 27.22 -37.64
N GLY A 225 15.46 28.34 -37.93
CA GLY A 225 14.52 28.99 -37.01
C GLY A 225 13.24 28.19 -36.69
N GLU A 226 12.68 27.47 -37.64
CA GLU A 226 11.53 26.58 -37.44
C GLU A 226 11.91 25.36 -36.58
N LEU A 227 13.05 24.71 -36.86
CA LEU A 227 13.55 23.60 -36.03
C LEU A 227 13.78 24.06 -34.59
N LEU A 228 14.37 25.24 -34.41
CA LEU A 228 14.59 25.85 -33.11
C LEU A 228 13.29 26.11 -32.36
N ALA A 229 12.25 26.60 -33.06
CA ALA A 229 10.93 26.81 -32.48
C ALA A 229 10.32 25.49 -31.99
N TRP A 230 10.43 24.40 -32.75
CA TRP A 230 9.95 23.07 -32.34
C TRP A 230 10.73 22.50 -31.15
N VAL A 231 12.05 22.73 -31.07
CA VAL A 231 12.87 22.34 -29.92
C VAL A 231 12.40 23.07 -28.66
N ILE A 232 12.25 24.39 -28.71
CA ILE A 232 11.78 25.19 -27.57
C ILE A 232 10.37 24.76 -27.16
N LEU A 233 9.46 24.66 -28.13
CA LEU A 233 8.07 24.29 -27.89
C LEU A 233 7.95 22.90 -27.25
N SER A 234 8.68 21.89 -27.77
CA SER A 234 8.65 20.53 -27.23
C SER A 234 9.14 20.46 -25.78
N VAL A 235 10.26 21.12 -25.46
CA VAL A 235 10.82 21.18 -24.09
C VAL A 235 9.85 21.86 -23.13
N VAL A 236 9.28 23.02 -23.50
CA VAL A 236 8.34 23.78 -22.68
C VAL A 236 7.10 22.94 -22.34
N LEU A 237 6.52 22.29 -23.34
CA LEU A 237 5.30 21.51 -23.19
C LEU A 237 5.51 20.21 -22.40
N MET A 238 6.63 19.51 -22.64
CA MET A 238 6.99 18.33 -21.86
C MET A 238 7.26 18.67 -20.38
N SER A 239 7.77 19.88 -20.11
CA SER A 239 8.01 20.37 -18.76
C SER A 239 6.74 20.51 -17.92
N ALA A 240 5.58 20.75 -18.55
CA ALA A 240 4.30 20.98 -17.86
C ALA A 240 3.95 19.84 -16.89
N ARG A 241 4.34 18.61 -17.24
CA ARG A 241 4.10 17.42 -16.43
C ARG A 241 4.86 17.39 -15.11
N TRP A 242 5.96 18.12 -15.03
CA TRP A 242 6.88 18.09 -13.89
C TRP A 242 6.52 19.18 -12.85
N ILE A 243 5.80 20.25 -13.23
CA ILE A 243 5.61 21.46 -12.40
C ILE A 243 5.05 21.19 -10.98
N GLU A 244 4.02 20.34 -10.81
CA GLU A 244 3.44 20.00 -9.49
C GLU A 244 4.42 19.32 -8.53
N THR A 245 5.37 18.57 -9.10
CA THR A 245 6.36 17.82 -8.33
C THR A 245 7.39 18.76 -7.70
N TYR A 246 7.65 19.92 -8.33
CA TYR A 246 8.72 20.83 -7.92
C TYR A 246 8.23 22.19 -7.38
N SER A 247 7.01 22.62 -7.67
CA SER A 247 6.48 23.93 -7.27
C SER A 247 5.67 23.86 -5.98
N PHE A 248 6.21 24.40 -4.89
CA PHE A 248 5.47 24.63 -3.64
C PHE A 248 4.34 25.65 -3.84
N LEU A 249 4.54 26.68 -4.67
CA LEU A 249 3.50 27.64 -5.05
C LEU A 249 2.28 26.95 -5.65
N CYS A 250 2.48 26.04 -6.61
CA CYS A 250 1.37 25.27 -7.18
C CYS A 250 0.71 24.38 -6.12
N ARG A 251 1.49 23.71 -5.25
CA ARG A 251 0.90 22.91 -4.17
C ARG A 251 0.06 23.73 -3.19
N ARG A 252 0.47 24.95 -2.85
CA ARG A 252 -0.28 25.82 -1.92
C ARG A 252 -1.63 26.28 -2.45
N PHE A 253 -1.75 26.52 -3.76
CA PHE A 253 -3.05 26.85 -4.39
C PHE A 253 -3.97 25.62 -4.53
N ILE A 254 -3.45 24.40 -4.31
CA ILE A 254 -4.14 23.13 -4.62
C ILE A 254 -4.40 22.27 -3.37
N GLU A 255 -3.56 22.33 -2.34
CA GLU A 255 -3.73 21.58 -1.09
C GLU A 255 -4.72 22.28 -0.17
N ASP A 256 -6.02 22.03 -0.39
CA ASP A 256 -6.99 22.13 0.70
C ASP A 256 -6.78 20.96 1.66
N SER A 257 -6.76 21.24 2.96
CA SER A 257 -6.51 20.26 4.03
C SER A 257 -7.53 19.11 4.06
N LYS A 258 -8.72 19.32 3.46
CA LYS A 258 -9.76 18.31 3.29
C LYS A 258 -9.49 17.31 2.14
N ASP A 259 -8.58 17.63 1.23
CA ASP A 259 -8.43 16.92 -0.05
C ASP A 259 -7.51 15.68 0.02
N LYS A 260 -6.74 15.49 1.10
CA LYS A 260 -5.83 14.33 1.24
C LYS A 260 -6.53 12.96 1.22
N ARG A 261 -7.80 12.87 1.62
CA ARG A 261 -8.60 11.62 1.53
C ARG A 261 -9.24 11.41 0.15
N VAL A 262 -9.52 12.50 -0.59
CA VAL A 262 -10.12 12.47 -1.95
C VAL A 262 -9.07 12.14 -3.02
N ILE A 263 -7.80 12.47 -2.76
CA ILE A 263 -6.63 12.17 -3.61
C ILE A 263 -6.54 10.68 -3.98
N ASP A 264 -6.91 9.76 -3.07
CA ASP A 264 -6.77 8.32 -3.27
C ASP A 264 -8.01 7.64 -3.88
N LYS A 265 -9.12 8.35 -4.08
CA LYS A 265 -10.38 7.74 -4.59
C LYS A 265 -10.91 8.34 -5.90
N GLY A 266 -10.56 9.58 -6.24
CA GLY A 266 -10.92 10.22 -7.52
C GLY A 266 -9.95 9.98 -8.69
N TYR A 267 -8.87 9.23 -8.48
CA TYR A 267 -7.81 9.03 -9.48
C TYR A 267 -8.28 8.21 -10.69
N VAL A 268 -9.13 7.19 -10.46
CA VAL A 268 -9.59 6.27 -11.51
C VAL A 268 -10.34 7.03 -12.61
N THR A 269 -11.29 7.89 -12.24
CA THR A 269 -12.06 8.73 -13.17
C THR A 269 -11.17 9.70 -13.93
N THR A 270 -10.22 10.33 -13.23
CA THR A 270 -9.29 11.29 -13.83
C THR A 270 -8.36 10.62 -14.85
N HIS A 271 -7.83 9.43 -14.53
CA HIS A 271 -6.96 8.66 -15.43
C HIS A 271 -7.70 8.11 -16.65
N MET A 272 -8.95 7.66 -16.46
CA MET A 272 -9.82 7.22 -17.55
C MET A 272 -10.04 8.35 -18.56
N CYS A 273 -10.56 9.50 -18.11
CA CYS A 273 -10.84 10.65 -18.98
C CYS A 273 -9.57 11.23 -19.62
N SER A 274 -8.47 11.33 -18.87
CA SER A 274 -7.19 11.80 -19.41
C SER A 274 -6.65 10.87 -20.50
N SER A 275 -6.66 9.55 -20.28
CA SER A 275 -6.17 8.59 -21.28
C SER A 275 -7.04 8.61 -22.54
N PHE A 276 -8.36 8.70 -22.37
CA PHE A 276 -9.31 8.81 -23.48
C PHE A 276 -9.08 10.08 -24.32
N LEU A 277 -8.97 11.25 -23.68
CA LEU A 277 -8.70 12.50 -24.38
C LEU A 277 -7.36 12.46 -25.14
N ARG A 278 -6.32 11.88 -24.54
CA ARG A 278 -5.00 11.77 -25.19
C ARG A 278 -5.05 10.93 -26.46
N ILE A 279 -5.83 9.84 -26.46
CA ILE A 279 -6.02 9.03 -27.68
C ILE A 279 -6.74 9.84 -28.75
N ILE A 280 -7.82 10.56 -28.40
CA ILE A 280 -8.53 11.44 -29.35
C ILE A 280 -7.61 12.52 -29.92
N LEU A 281 -6.87 13.22 -29.06
CA LEU A 281 -5.92 14.24 -29.48
C LEU A 281 -4.82 13.68 -30.37
N LEU A 282 -4.29 12.49 -30.05
CA LEU A 282 -3.28 11.85 -30.88
C LEU A 282 -3.82 11.49 -32.27
N ILE A 283 -5.03 10.92 -32.34
CA ILE A 283 -5.69 10.58 -33.62
C ILE A 283 -5.94 11.84 -34.46
N ALA A 284 -6.34 12.95 -33.83
CA ALA A 284 -6.59 14.21 -34.52
C ALA A 284 -5.31 14.91 -35.00
N LEU A 285 -4.27 14.96 -34.15
CA LEU A 285 -3.03 15.68 -34.42
C LEU A 285 -2.06 14.93 -35.34
N PHE A 286 -2.13 13.59 -35.37
CA PHE A 286 -1.22 12.76 -36.13
C PHE A 286 -1.24 13.03 -37.65
N PRO A 287 -2.38 12.95 -38.37
CA PRO A 287 -2.43 13.19 -39.80
C PRO A 287 -2.46 14.68 -40.17
N THR A 288 -2.71 15.59 -39.21
CA THR A 288 -2.84 17.03 -39.49
C THR A 288 -1.54 17.79 -39.24
N LEU A 289 -0.98 17.69 -38.03
CA LEU A 289 0.16 18.48 -37.60
C LEU A 289 1.47 17.69 -37.69
N TYR A 290 1.47 16.44 -37.22
CA TYR A 290 2.70 15.66 -37.14
C TYR A 290 3.12 15.12 -38.51
N CYS A 291 2.21 14.50 -39.25
CA CYS A 291 2.46 13.89 -40.54
C CYS A 291 1.34 14.27 -41.55
N PRO A 292 1.37 15.51 -42.09
CA PRO A 292 0.50 15.88 -43.19
C PRO A 292 0.75 14.98 -44.41
N ASP A 293 -0.31 14.67 -45.17
CA ASP A 293 -0.30 13.85 -46.39
C ASP A 293 0.13 12.39 -46.19
N ILE A 294 -0.04 11.83 -44.99
CA ILE A 294 0.23 10.40 -44.72
C ILE A 294 -0.77 9.50 -45.46
N ARG A 295 -0.26 8.45 -46.13
CA ARG A 295 -1.08 7.41 -46.79
C ARG A 295 -1.91 6.62 -45.77
N GLY A 296 -2.98 5.96 -46.23
CA GLY A 296 -3.77 5.07 -45.37
C GLY A 296 -2.92 3.92 -44.79
N ILE A 297 -3.26 3.44 -43.59
CA ILE A 297 -2.46 2.42 -42.90
C ILE A 297 -2.35 1.10 -43.68
N ASN A 298 -3.44 0.65 -44.30
CA ASN A 298 -3.45 -0.57 -45.11
C ASN A 298 -2.62 -0.40 -46.38
N GLU A 299 -2.79 0.72 -47.08
CA GLU A 299 -2.03 1.05 -48.29
C GLU A 299 -0.53 1.16 -48.00
N THR A 300 -0.17 1.78 -46.87
CA THR A 300 1.23 1.91 -46.43
C THR A 300 1.83 0.55 -46.10
N TYR A 301 1.08 -0.32 -45.42
CA TYR A 301 1.53 -1.67 -45.06
C TYR A 301 1.77 -2.53 -46.31
N ASP A 302 0.79 -2.58 -47.22
CA ASP A 302 0.88 -3.38 -48.45
C ASP A 302 2.03 -2.90 -49.33
N ALA A 303 2.20 -1.59 -49.48
CA ALA A 303 3.32 -0.99 -50.22
C ALA A 303 4.67 -1.33 -49.56
N PHE A 304 4.77 -1.27 -48.23
CA PHE A 304 6.00 -1.57 -47.50
C PHE A 304 6.39 -3.06 -47.59
N MET A 305 5.41 -3.96 -47.49
CA MET A 305 5.63 -5.40 -47.61
C MET A 305 6.04 -5.78 -49.03
N ASN A 306 5.46 -5.15 -50.05
CA ASN A 306 5.87 -5.37 -51.44
C ASN A 306 7.31 -4.91 -51.70
N LEU A 307 7.74 -3.80 -51.09
CA LEU A 307 9.09 -3.25 -51.19
C LEU A 307 10.15 -4.12 -50.48
N THR A 308 9.80 -4.71 -49.34
CA THR A 308 10.71 -5.56 -48.56
C THR A 308 10.82 -6.98 -49.10
N ASN A 309 9.75 -7.53 -49.70
CA ASN A 309 9.78 -8.87 -50.33
C ASN A 309 10.58 -8.88 -51.63
N THR A 310 10.62 -7.78 -52.37
CA THR A 310 11.42 -7.66 -53.61
C THR A 310 12.93 -7.56 -53.32
N THR A 311 13.32 -6.97 -52.19
CA THR A 311 14.73 -6.80 -51.80
C THR A 311 15.38 -8.01 -51.12
N GLY A 312 14.61 -9.05 -50.77
CA GLY A 312 15.12 -10.31 -50.20
C GLY A 312 15.99 -11.17 -51.14
N SER A 313 16.26 -10.72 -52.37
CA SER A 313 16.91 -11.51 -53.43
C SER A 313 18.22 -10.95 -54.02
N LEU A 314 18.78 -9.83 -53.53
CA LEU A 314 20.10 -9.36 -53.98
C LEU A 314 20.87 -8.54 -52.93
N PRO A 315 22.06 -9.03 -52.54
CA PRO A 315 23.17 -8.15 -52.19
C PRO A 315 24.44 -8.63 -52.91
N LEU A 316 24.92 -7.95 -53.96
CA LEU A 316 26.38 -7.82 -54.18
C LEU A 316 26.84 -6.88 -55.33
N ASN A 317 26.05 -6.54 -56.36
CA ASN A 317 26.59 -5.83 -57.54
C ASN A 317 25.86 -4.51 -57.88
N CYS A 318 25.97 -3.50 -57.03
CA CYS A 318 25.61 -2.11 -57.38
C CYS A 318 26.82 -1.18 -57.37
N ILE A 319 27.98 -1.69 -57.77
CA ILE A 319 29.17 -0.89 -58.07
C ILE A 319 29.61 -1.32 -59.48
N GLU A 320 29.80 -0.35 -60.37
CA GLU A 320 30.13 -0.44 -61.81
C GLU A 320 28.97 -0.65 -62.79
N ILE A 321 28.37 0.44 -63.29
CA ILE A 321 27.96 0.49 -64.70
C ILE A 321 28.30 1.87 -65.31
N ASN A 322 29.05 1.79 -66.40
CA ASN A 322 29.60 2.86 -67.22
C ASN A 322 28.52 3.48 -68.13
N ILE A 323 28.56 4.80 -68.32
CA ILE A 323 27.54 5.61 -69.00
C ILE A 323 27.72 5.48 -70.52
N THR A 324 26.90 4.67 -71.20
CA THR A 324 26.61 4.81 -72.64
C THR A 324 25.35 4.01 -73.04
N ASN A 325 24.16 4.58 -72.85
CA ASN A 325 23.09 4.59 -73.88
C ASN A 325 21.80 5.16 -73.31
N LYS A 326 21.25 6.14 -74.04
CA LYS A 326 19.91 6.68 -73.85
C LYS A 326 18.90 5.65 -74.36
N ASN A 327 17.84 5.49 -73.57
CA ASN A 327 16.60 4.75 -73.87
C ASN A 327 16.63 3.26 -73.54
N ILE A 328 16.05 2.95 -72.39
CA ILE A 328 14.95 1.98 -72.15
C ILE A 328 14.75 2.02 -70.64
N ASN A 329 13.52 2.28 -70.19
CA ASN A 329 12.98 1.74 -68.93
C ASN A 329 13.99 1.59 -67.78
N THR A 330 14.53 2.71 -67.32
CA THR A 330 15.08 2.92 -65.96
C THR A 330 13.97 2.81 -64.91
N THR A 331 13.05 1.88 -65.08
CA THR A 331 11.78 1.73 -64.36
C THR A 331 11.88 0.81 -63.16
N VAL A 332 13.06 0.37 -62.71
CA VAL A 332 13.21 -0.51 -61.52
C VAL A 332 14.53 -0.29 -60.76
N PHE A 333 15.58 0.18 -61.44
CA PHE A 333 16.95 0.14 -60.91
C PHE A 333 17.26 1.08 -59.72
N CYS A 334 16.37 2.00 -59.38
CA CYS A 334 16.39 2.76 -58.11
C CYS A 334 14.97 2.91 -57.56
N LEU A 335 14.09 1.92 -57.77
CA LEU A 335 12.77 1.91 -57.14
C LEU A 335 12.98 1.73 -55.62
N GLU A 336 13.01 2.88 -54.95
CA GLU A 336 12.85 3.12 -53.51
C GLU A 336 13.71 2.22 -52.61
N GLU A 337 14.93 2.67 -52.28
CA GLU A 337 15.92 1.98 -51.42
C GLU A 337 15.28 1.12 -50.32
N GLY A 338 15.18 -0.19 -50.60
CA GLY A 338 14.57 -1.14 -49.69
C GLY A 338 15.48 -1.36 -48.49
N LEU A 339 15.21 -0.59 -47.43
CA LEU A 339 15.71 -0.90 -46.11
C LEU A 339 15.25 -2.32 -45.74
N SER A 340 16.18 -3.14 -45.26
CA SER A 340 15.82 -4.46 -44.72
C SER A 340 14.69 -4.31 -43.71
N TYR A 341 13.65 -5.13 -43.84
CA TYR A 341 12.52 -5.19 -42.90
C TYR A 341 12.99 -5.16 -41.42
N TRP A 342 14.07 -5.89 -41.13
CA TRP A 342 14.66 -5.99 -39.79
C TRP A 342 15.35 -4.72 -39.30
N LEU A 343 15.81 -3.84 -40.21
CA LEU A 343 16.42 -2.56 -39.85
C LEU A 343 15.39 -1.55 -39.32
N VAL A 344 14.11 -1.71 -39.67
CA VAL A 344 12.99 -0.88 -39.17
C VAL A 344 12.28 -1.56 -38.00
N ILE A 345 11.91 -2.84 -38.14
CA ILE A 345 11.15 -3.57 -37.13
C ILE A 345 12.02 -4.00 -35.94
N GLY A 346 13.30 -4.32 -36.15
CA GLY A 346 14.23 -4.73 -35.10
C GLY A 346 14.36 -3.67 -34.00
N PRO A 347 14.72 -2.41 -34.32
CA PRO A 347 14.78 -1.32 -33.34
C PRO A 347 13.45 -1.05 -32.62
N PHE A 348 12.33 -1.15 -33.32
CA PHE A 348 10.99 -0.99 -32.74
C PHE A 348 10.66 -2.10 -31.71
N LEU A 349 10.93 -3.37 -32.05
CA LEU A 349 10.72 -4.50 -31.14
C LEU A 349 11.68 -4.44 -29.96
N ALA A 350 12.95 -4.13 -30.20
CA ALA A 350 13.95 -3.96 -29.15
C ALA A 350 13.55 -2.84 -28.17
N HIS A 351 13.10 -1.70 -28.68
CA HIS A 351 12.56 -0.61 -27.86
C HIS A 351 11.36 -1.08 -27.05
N THR A 352 10.37 -1.72 -27.68
CA THR A 352 9.12 -2.12 -27.03
C THR A 352 9.35 -3.14 -25.91
N ILE A 353 10.15 -4.18 -26.17
CA ILE A 353 10.49 -5.22 -25.18
C ILE A 353 11.31 -4.62 -24.04
N ALA A 354 12.33 -3.83 -24.35
CA ALA A 354 13.17 -3.19 -23.34
C ALA A 354 12.37 -2.21 -22.47
N ALA A 355 11.45 -1.43 -23.06
CA ALA A 355 10.57 -0.52 -22.33
C ALA A 355 9.62 -1.28 -21.40
N PHE A 356 9.07 -2.40 -21.85
CA PHE A 356 8.22 -3.28 -21.03
C PHE A 356 8.99 -3.87 -19.85
N LEU A 357 10.15 -4.49 -20.09
CA LEU A 357 10.98 -5.08 -19.04
C LEU A 357 11.44 -4.03 -18.03
N THR A 358 11.92 -2.87 -18.50
CA THR A 358 12.35 -1.76 -17.63
C THR A 358 11.19 -1.27 -16.75
N THR A 359 9.97 -1.22 -17.29
CA THR A 359 8.77 -0.85 -16.54
C THR A 359 8.41 -1.92 -15.52
N HIS A 360 8.36 -3.18 -15.91
CA HIS A 360 8.00 -4.27 -15.02
C HIS A 360 8.98 -4.41 -13.85
N PHE A 361 10.28 -4.47 -14.13
CA PHE A 361 11.32 -4.56 -13.11
C PHE A 361 11.47 -3.28 -12.29
N GLY A 362 11.15 -2.11 -12.87
CA GLY A 362 11.05 -0.86 -12.12
C GLY A 362 9.92 -0.88 -11.08
N VAL A 363 8.72 -1.34 -11.46
CA VAL A 363 7.61 -1.55 -10.52
C VAL A 363 8.00 -2.58 -9.46
N LEU A 364 8.63 -3.69 -9.85
CA LEU A 364 9.07 -4.72 -8.92
C LEU A 364 10.09 -4.18 -7.92
N ALA A 365 11.08 -3.40 -8.36
CA ALA A 365 12.05 -2.75 -7.50
C ALA A 365 11.38 -1.79 -6.50
N CYS A 366 10.34 -1.07 -6.93
CA CYS A 366 9.55 -0.22 -6.05
C CYS A 366 8.73 -1.02 -5.03
N ARG A 367 8.05 -2.10 -5.45
CA ARG A 367 7.26 -2.99 -4.58
C ARG A 367 8.14 -3.67 -3.52
N LEU A 368 9.32 -4.13 -3.93
CA LEU A 368 10.31 -4.77 -3.06
C LEU A 368 11.18 -3.76 -2.30
N ARG A 369 10.92 -2.46 -2.47
CA ARG A 369 11.52 -1.36 -1.70
C ARG A 369 13.03 -1.22 -1.90
N MET A 370 13.46 -1.57 -3.11
CA MET A 370 14.81 -1.47 -3.63
C MET A 370 14.99 -0.29 -4.57
N GLN A 371 14.05 0.65 -4.59
CA GLN A 371 13.95 1.73 -5.57
C GLN A 371 15.15 2.68 -5.64
N ARG A 372 15.99 2.76 -4.60
CA ARG A 372 17.18 3.64 -4.61
C ARG A 372 18.30 3.07 -5.49
N ILE A 373 18.80 1.89 -5.12
CA ILE A 373 19.93 1.25 -5.80
C ILE A 373 19.45 0.44 -7.01
N GLY A 374 18.30 -0.23 -6.89
CA GLY A 374 17.75 -1.10 -7.93
C GLY A 374 16.81 -0.43 -8.91
N PHE A 375 16.62 0.90 -8.89
CA PHE A 375 15.80 1.61 -9.87
C PHE A 375 16.31 3.02 -10.20
N ALA A 376 16.34 3.91 -9.21
CA ALA A 376 16.68 5.32 -9.40
C ALA A 376 18.12 5.52 -9.89
N LEU A 377 19.10 4.88 -9.22
CA LEU A 377 20.50 4.98 -9.61
C LEU A 377 20.78 4.44 -11.04
N PRO A 378 20.34 3.22 -11.42
CA PRO A 378 20.42 2.71 -12.79
C PRO A 378 19.89 3.70 -13.84
N LEU A 379 18.71 4.28 -13.58
CA LEU A 379 18.04 5.20 -14.51
C LEU A 379 18.84 6.48 -14.74
N THR A 380 19.53 6.97 -13.70
CA THR A 380 20.41 8.15 -13.81
C THR A 380 21.71 7.87 -14.56
N ILE A 381 22.29 6.69 -14.37
CA ILE A 381 23.60 6.33 -14.94
C ILE A 381 23.47 5.86 -16.40
N ALA A 382 22.33 5.26 -16.77
CA ALA A 382 22.12 4.71 -18.11
C ALA A 382 22.26 5.76 -19.23
N THR A 383 21.92 7.02 -18.95
CA THR A 383 21.98 8.12 -19.93
C THR A 383 23.43 8.50 -20.28
N PRO A 384 24.32 8.79 -19.29
CA PRO A 384 25.75 8.92 -19.56
C PRO A 384 26.38 7.70 -20.22
N LEU A 385 25.99 6.49 -19.81
CA LEU A 385 26.55 5.27 -20.39
C LEU A 385 26.16 5.11 -21.85
N TYR A 386 24.91 5.44 -22.22
CA TYR A 386 24.47 5.49 -23.62
C TYR A 386 25.31 6.47 -24.44
N VAL A 387 25.52 7.70 -23.94
CA VAL A 387 26.32 8.70 -24.66
C VAL A 387 27.78 8.24 -24.81
N LEU A 388 28.38 7.67 -23.77
CA LEU A 388 29.73 7.13 -23.82
C LEU A 388 29.85 6.02 -24.88
N LEU A 389 28.88 5.10 -24.94
CA LEU A 389 28.84 4.04 -25.95
C LEU A 389 28.77 4.60 -27.36
N VAL A 390 27.93 5.60 -27.62
CA VAL A 390 27.82 6.25 -28.94
C VAL A 390 29.14 6.91 -29.34
N VAL A 391 29.81 7.62 -28.42
CA VAL A 391 31.12 8.23 -28.69
C VAL A 391 32.18 7.17 -28.99
N VAL A 392 32.27 6.12 -28.18
CA VAL A 392 33.25 5.03 -28.36
C VAL A 392 33.04 4.29 -29.67
N PHE A 393 31.80 3.98 -30.05
CA PHE A 393 31.51 3.32 -31.32
C PHE A 393 31.85 4.19 -32.53
N ASN A 394 31.64 5.50 -32.42
CA ASN A 394 32.01 6.43 -33.48
C ASN A 394 33.54 6.58 -33.64
N GLU A 395 34.31 6.58 -32.55
CA GLU A 395 35.79 6.63 -32.60
C GLU A 395 36.41 5.32 -33.11
N THR A 396 35.80 4.17 -32.82
CA THR A 396 36.30 2.86 -33.26
C THR A 396 35.96 2.55 -34.71
N GLY A 397 35.22 3.43 -35.41
CA GLY A 397 34.78 3.22 -36.79
C GLY A 397 33.77 2.09 -36.97
N VAL A 398 33.27 1.51 -35.86
CA VAL A 398 32.27 0.43 -35.89
C VAL A 398 30.89 1.08 -36.10
N THR A 399 30.41 1.05 -37.32
CA THR A 399 29.09 1.56 -37.68
C THR A 399 27.99 0.61 -37.19
N PHE A 400 27.33 0.96 -36.08
CA PHE A 400 26.12 0.24 -35.68
C PHE A 400 25.01 0.50 -36.72
N ALA A 401 24.44 -0.56 -37.29
CA ALA A 401 23.42 -0.48 -38.34
C ALA A 401 23.83 0.37 -39.56
N ASN A 402 24.88 0.00 -40.30
CA ASN A 402 25.27 0.61 -41.58
C ASN A 402 25.48 2.15 -41.57
N GLY A 403 25.81 2.77 -40.43
CA GLY A 403 26.16 4.20 -40.34
C GLY A 403 25.04 5.12 -39.84
N LEU A 404 23.93 4.57 -39.34
CA LEU A 404 22.76 5.32 -38.88
C LEU A 404 22.91 6.05 -37.54
N LEU A 405 23.98 5.77 -36.77
CA LEU A 405 24.31 6.40 -35.49
C LEU A 405 25.60 7.25 -35.58
N GLN A 406 25.85 7.88 -36.73
CA GLN A 406 27.03 8.74 -36.91
C GLN A 406 26.89 10.06 -36.11
N LEU A 407 27.94 10.42 -35.38
CA LEU A 407 28.10 11.77 -34.83
C LEU A 407 28.67 12.66 -35.94
N LYS A 408 27.84 13.55 -36.49
CA LYS A 408 28.22 14.45 -37.59
C LYS A 408 28.79 15.79 -37.09
N SER A 409 28.54 16.15 -35.83
CA SER A 409 29.02 17.40 -35.25
C SER A 409 30.55 17.46 -35.07
N GLU A 410 31.18 18.49 -35.66
CA GLU A 410 32.61 18.83 -35.45
C GLU A 410 32.90 19.16 -33.96
N ASP A 411 31.88 19.63 -33.21
CA ASP A 411 31.95 20.04 -31.80
C ASP A 411 31.60 18.92 -30.80
N LYS A 412 31.75 17.64 -31.19
CA LYS A 412 31.35 16.48 -30.37
C LYS A 412 31.85 16.50 -28.91
N TRP A 413 33.06 16.98 -28.66
CA TRP A 413 33.63 17.05 -27.32
C TRP A 413 33.05 18.19 -26.47
N LEU A 414 32.69 19.31 -27.10
CA LEU A 414 32.02 20.43 -26.46
C LEU A 414 30.61 20.00 -25.99
N LEU A 415 29.86 19.38 -26.89
CA LEU A 415 28.53 18.84 -26.60
C LEU A 415 28.56 17.76 -25.51
N PHE A 416 29.59 16.91 -25.50
CA PHE A 416 29.80 15.92 -24.45
C PHE A 416 30.07 16.56 -23.08
N ALA A 417 30.92 17.59 -23.02
CA ALA A 417 31.19 18.32 -21.77
C ALA A 417 29.92 18.96 -21.19
N PHE A 418 29.11 19.63 -22.03
CA PHE A 418 27.86 20.23 -21.59
C PHE A 418 26.78 19.21 -21.25
N PHE A 419 26.82 18.01 -21.85
CA PHE A 419 25.96 16.90 -21.45
C PHE A 419 26.27 16.46 -20.02
N ILE A 420 27.55 16.32 -19.64
CA ILE A 420 27.94 15.96 -18.27
C ILE A 420 27.49 17.04 -17.27
N ILE A 421 27.64 18.31 -17.62
CA ILE A 421 27.18 19.45 -16.81
C ILE A 421 25.65 19.40 -16.61
N GLY A 422 24.89 19.26 -17.71
CA GLY A 422 23.43 19.16 -17.67
C GLY A 422 22.94 17.94 -16.89
N TRP A 423 23.60 16.80 -17.04
CA TRP A 423 23.32 15.58 -16.27
C TRP A 423 23.55 15.76 -14.77
N ALA A 424 24.65 16.40 -14.37
CA ALA A 424 24.95 16.69 -12.97
C ALA A 424 23.86 17.57 -12.34
N GLY A 425 23.37 18.57 -13.10
CA GLY A 425 22.22 19.38 -12.70
C GLY A 425 20.95 18.54 -12.56
N GLN A 426 20.59 17.76 -13.58
CA GLN A 426 19.38 16.93 -13.53
C GLN A 426 19.40 15.93 -12.36
N PHE A 427 20.56 15.31 -12.09
CA PHE A 427 20.75 14.39 -10.98
C PHE A 427 20.46 15.06 -9.63
N TRP A 428 20.96 16.28 -9.42
CA TRP A 428 20.74 17.01 -8.18
C TRP A 428 19.27 17.39 -7.98
N ILE A 429 18.60 17.88 -9.02
CA ILE A 429 17.18 18.26 -8.95
C ILE A 429 16.29 17.05 -8.71
N CYS A 430 16.60 15.90 -9.33
CA CYS A 430 15.83 14.67 -9.15
C CYS A 430 16.08 13.98 -7.79
N ARG A 431 17.11 14.40 -7.02
CA ARG A 431 17.42 13.83 -5.70
C ARG A 431 16.20 13.74 -4.78
N HIS A 432 15.40 14.79 -4.70
CA HIS A 432 14.27 14.80 -3.77
C HIS A 432 13.18 13.77 -4.14
N ALA A 433 13.14 13.28 -5.38
CA ALA A 433 12.18 12.26 -5.80
C ALA A 433 12.54 10.88 -5.21
N TRP A 434 13.78 10.69 -4.76
CA TRP A 434 14.30 9.39 -4.28
C TRP A 434 14.60 9.37 -2.77
N PHE A 435 14.77 10.53 -2.15
CA PHE A 435 15.02 10.66 -0.72
C PHE A 435 13.80 11.25 0.00
N LYS A 436 13.06 10.39 0.72
CA LYS A 436 11.95 10.78 1.60
C LYS A 436 12.45 11.67 2.75
N SER A 437 11.75 12.77 3.06
CA SER A 437 12.01 13.56 4.27
C SER A 437 11.60 12.74 5.50
N ARG A 438 12.45 12.69 6.53
CA ARG A 438 12.31 11.83 7.72
C ARG A 438 11.19 12.23 8.71
N GLN A 439 10.28 13.14 8.36
CA GLN A 439 9.66 14.02 9.37
C GLN A 439 8.17 13.76 9.72
N ASP A 440 7.53 12.70 9.21
CA ASP A 440 6.04 12.68 9.19
C ASP A 440 5.33 12.15 10.45
N ARG A 441 6.01 11.47 11.39
CA ARG A 441 5.32 10.82 12.52
C ARG A 441 5.17 11.70 13.76
N LEU A 442 6.20 12.48 14.12
CA LEU A 442 6.09 13.39 15.27
C LEU A 442 5.28 14.66 14.95
N SER A 443 5.03 14.95 13.67
CA SER A 443 4.17 16.08 13.27
C SER A 443 2.73 15.94 13.76
N TYR A 444 2.24 14.73 14.05
CA TYR A 444 0.90 14.54 14.62
C TYR A 444 0.81 15.08 16.06
N ALA A 445 1.83 14.84 16.89
CA ALA A 445 1.88 15.39 18.25
C ALA A 445 1.90 16.92 18.21
N ASN A 446 2.73 17.52 17.34
CA ASN A 446 2.77 18.98 17.17
C ASN A 446 1.46 19.56 16.61
N LYS A 447 0.74 18.78 15.79
CA LYS A 447 -0.57 19.20 15.27
C LYS A 447 -1.64 19.25 16.36
N LEU A 448 -1.67 18.24 17.22
CA LEU A 448 -2.60 18.18 18.35
C LEU A 448 -2.27 19.25 19.39
N ASP A 449 -0.97 19.48 19.66
CA ASP A 449 -0.51 20.57 20.52
C ASP A 449 -0.95 21.95 20.01
N HIS A 450 -0.77 22.22 18.72
CA HIS A 450 -1.21 23.48 18.13
C HIS A 450 -2.74 23.67 18.18
N HIS A 451 -3.50 22.59 17.98
CA HIS A 451 -4.95 22.63 18.05
C HIS A 451 -5.41 22.89 19.50
N GLN A 452 -4.87 22.18 20.47
CA GLN A 452 -5.17 22.38 21.89
C GLN A 452 -4.88 23.82 22.34
N PHE A 453 -3.74 24.38 21.94
CA PHE A 453 -3.41 25.78 22.21
C PHE A 453 -4.48 26.75 21.66
N GLN A 454 -5.03 26.49 20.47
CA GLN A 454 -6.11 27.31 19.91
C GLN A 454 -7.39 27.25 20.76
N TYR A 455 -7.75 26.05 21.25
CA TYR A 455 -8.90 25.87 22.12
C TYR A 455 -8.73 26.58 23.46
N GLU A 456 -7.56 26.44 24.09
CA GLU A 456 -7.25 27.10 25.36
C GLU A 456 -7.22 28.62 25.21
N TYR A 457 -6.67 29.13 24.12
CA TYR A 457 -6.71 30.55 23.80
C TYR A 457 -8.15 31.06 23.59
N SER A 458 -8.96 30.33 22.81
CA SER A 458 -10.37 30.66 22.56
C SER A 458 -11.18 30.72 23.87
N LYS A 459 -10.98 29.74 24.74
CA LYS A 459 -11.67 29.65 26.02
C LYS A 459 -11.20 30.71 27.03
N ASN A 460 -9.89 30.82 27.24
CA ASN A 460 -9.33 31.63 28.33
C ASN A 460 -9.23 33.12 27.97
N VAL A 461 -9.02 33.43 26.68
CA VAL A 461 -8.80 34.81 26.21
C VAL A 461 -10.02 35.36 25.49
N LEU A 462 -10.64 34.59 24.60
CA LEU A 462 -11.83 35.05 23.86
C LEU A 462 -13.14 34.77 24.59
N HIS A 463 -13.09 34.09 25.75
CA HIS A 463 -14.25 33.69 26.55
C HIS A 463 -15.35 32.97 25.74
N HIS A 464 -14.94 32.27 24.67
CA HIS A 464 -15.84 31.50 23.84
C HIS A 464 -15.90 30.07 24.36
N ASP A 465 -17.07 29.69 24.90
CA ASP A 465 -17.27 28.37 25.48
C ASP A 465 -17.68 27.38 24.38
N GLU A 466 -16.69 26.68 23.81
CA GLU A 466 -16.93 25.64 22.83
C GLU A 466 -17.49 24.38 23.50
N LYS A 467 -18.60 23.84 22.96
CA LYS A 467 -19.28 22.64 23.49
C LYS A 467 -18.41 21.38 23.51
N ASP A 468 -17.40 21.31 22.63
CA ASP A 468 -16.57 20.12 22.40
C ASP A 468 -15.10 20.34 22.84
N TYR A 469 -14.88 21.08 23.94
CA TYR A 469 -13.56 21.26 24.52
C TYR A 469 -12.96 19.92 24.97
N TYR A 470 -11.71 19.66 24.58
CA TYR A 470 -10.95 18.50 25.05
C TYR A 470 -9.56 18.93 25.55
N THR A 471 -8.92 18.03 26.29
CA THR A 471 -7.50 18.13 26.64
C THR A 471 -6.76 16.96 26.02
N PHE A 472 -5.53 17.20 25.58
CA PHE A 472 -4.72 16.19 24.93
C PHE A 472 -3.34 16.06 25.57
N GLU A 473 -2.92 14.82 25.79
CA GLU A 473 -1.58 14.48 26.27
C GLU A 473 -0.99 13.38 25.38
N ALA A 474 0.26 13.56 24.94
CA ALA A 474 0.93 12.61 24.07
C ALA A 474 1.85 11.68 24.87
N HIS A 475 1.59 10.38 24.82
CA HIS A 475 2.43 9.35 25.43
C HIS A 475 3.10 8.47 24.38
N ILE A 476 4.44 8.35 24.41
CA ILE A 476 5.22 7.45 23.55
C ILE A 476 5.93 6.40 24.41
N PRO A 477 5.55 5.13 24.33
CA PRO A 477 6.27 4.08 25.02
C PRO A 477 7.33 3.41 24.15
N PHE A 478 8.55 3.34 24.66
CA PHE A 478 9.65 2.57 24.08
C PHE A 478 9.86 1.28 24.85
N ASP A 479 9.61 0.14 24.19
CA ASP A 479 10.02 -1.18 24.68
C ASP A 479 11.54 -1.37 24.46
N ASP A 480 12.21 -2.04 25.41
CA ASP A 480 13.67 -2.28 25.41
C ASP A 480 14.50 -0.99 25.18
N ALA A 481 14.13 0.08 25.90
CA ALA A 481 14.66 1.42 25.72
C ALA A 481 16.08 1.62 26.25
N MET A 482 16.62 0.65 26.98
CA MET A 482 17.87 0.77 27.73
C MET A 482 18.88 -0.27 27.25
N GLU A 483 20.13 0.15 27.10
CA GLU A 483 21.26 -0.73 26.75
C GLU A 483 22.45 -0.44 27.67
N THR A 484 23.26 -1.46 27.92
CA THR A 484 24.54 -1.29 28.60
C THR A 484 25.61 -1.00 27.55
N ASN A 485 26.28 0.14 27.68
CA ASN A 485 27.37 0.48 26.78
C ASN A 485 28.61 -0.35 27.14
N ASN A 486 29.03 -1.23 26.22
CA ASN A 486 30.17 -2.14 26.42
C ASN A 486 31.49 -1.42 26.77
N ALA A 487 31.68 -0.17 26.33
CA ALA A 487 32.93 0.57 26.57
C ALA A 487 32.96 1.29 27.94
N THR A 488 31.81 1.70 28.46
CA THR A 488 31.72 2.47 29.72
C THR A 488 31.10 1.68 30.88
N ASN A 489 30.55 0.50 30.58
CA ASN A 489 29.74 -0.34 31.47
C ASN A 489 28.57 0.42 32.14
N LYS A 490 28.17 1.57 31.58
CA LYS A 490 27.04 2.37 32.05
C LYS A 490 25.79 2.02 31.26
N ARG A 491 24.69 1.86 31.99
CA ARG A 491 23.36 1.65 31.41
C ARG A 491 22.80 3.01 30.96
N GLY A 492 22.31 3.09 29.73
CA GLY A 492 21.79 4.31 29.15
C GLY A 492 20.69 4.05 28.12
N PRO A 493 20.08 5.11 27.56
CA PRO A 493 19.09 4.97 26.49
C PRO A 493 19.73 4.33 25.27
N ASN A 494 19.00 3.47 24.57
CA ASN A 494 19.45 2.84 23.32
C ASN A 494 19.52 3.85 22.15
N ASP A 495 20.05 3.41 21.00
CA ASP A 495 20.16 4.25 19.81
C ASP A 495 18.82 4.81 19.29
N PHE A 496 17.70 4.10 19.48
CA PHE A 496 16.39 4.57 19.04
C PHE A 496 15.90 5.74 19.88
N VAL A 497 16.12 5.70 21.19
CA VAL A 497 15.79 6.79 22.10
C VAL A 497 16.69 8.01 21.81
N ARG A 498 17.98 7.80 21.51
CA ARG A 498 18.89 8.87 21.08
C ARG A 498 18.40 9.55 19.79
N GLN A 499 17.99 8.75 18.79
CA GLN A 499 17.42 9.27 17.55
C GLN A 499 16.14 10.08 17.79
N LEU A 500 15.25 9.62 18.69
CA LEU A 500 14.06 10.40 19.05
C LEU A 500 14.46 11.76 19.60
N MET A 501 15.41 11.81 20.55
CA MET A 501 15.87 13.06 21.16
C MET A 501 16.42 14.05 20.13
N GLU A 502 17.10 13.57 19.09
CA GLU A 502 17.62 14.42 18.00
C GLU A 502 16.51 14.95 17.06
N ILE A 503 15.46 14.16 16.84
CA ILE A 503 14.41 14.47 15.87
C ILE A 503 13.32 15.37 16.47
N VAL A 504 13.13 15.37 17.79
CA VAL A 504 12.05 16.13 18.46
C VAL A 504 12.08 17.63 18.10
N ASP A 505 13.24 18.28 18.18
CA ASP A 505 13.42 19.68 17.79
C ASP A 505 13.24 19.91 16.28
N GLU A 506 13.73 18.97 15.46
CA GLU A 506 13.61 19.05 14.01
C GLU A 506 12.15 18.98 13.57
N ALA A 507 11.38 18.08 14.18
CA ALA A 507 9.97 17.91 13.92
C ALA A 507 9.12 19.09 14.39
N ALA A 508 9.41 19.66 15.57
CA ALA A 508 8.77 20.90 16.02
C ALA A 508 9.10 22.05 15.06
N SER A 509 10.37 22.21 14.70
CA SER A 509 10.80 23.27 13.76
C SER A 509 10.14 23.14 12.38
N ALA A 510 10.00 21.90 11.89
CA ALA A 510 9.36 21.61 10.61
C ALA A 510 7.86 21.93 10.63
N PHE A 511 7.16 21.56 11.70
CA PHE A 511 5.72 21.79 11.84
C PHE A 511 5.36 23.28 11.92
N TYR A 512 6.01 24.04 12.81
CA TYR A 512 5.75 25.47 12.99
C TYR A 512 6.45 26.37 11.96
N GLN A 513 7.21 25.78 11.02
CA GLN A 513 7.94 26.49 9.97
C GLN A 513 8.88 27.60 10.49
N ARG A 514 9.37 27.46 11.73
CA ARG A 514 10.35 28.34 12.37
C ARG A 514 11.37 27.51 13.14
N LYS A 515 12.57 28.04 13.40
CA LYS A 515 13.54 27.32 14.22
C LYS A 515 13.04 27.27 15.66
N ILE A 516 12.68 26.07 16.13
CA ILE A 516 12.28 25.81 17.51
C ILE A 516 13.33 24.89 18.12
N THR A 517 13.79 25.25 19.31
CA THR A 517 14.64 24.41 20.14
C THR A 517 13.86 24.23 21.44
N LEU A 518 13.42 23.01 21.71
CA LEU A 518 12.67 22.70 22.92
C LEU A 518 13.64 22.64 24.10
N HIS A 519 13.11 22.92 25.29
CA HIS A 519 13.90 22.73 26.51
C HIS A 519 14.25 21.24 26.66
N PRO A 520 15.43 20.92 27.24
CA PRO A 520 15.79 19.53 27.54
C PRO A 520 14.68 18.83 28.35
N PRO A 521 14.38 17.56 28.07
CA PRO A 521 13.29 16.88 28.75
C PRO A 521 13.56 16.73 30.24
N LYS A 522 12.49 16.88 31.05
CA LYS A 522 12.51 16.46 32.45
C LYS A 522 12.64 14.95 32.52
N LYS A 523 13.55 14.46 33.36
CA LYS A 523 13.88 13.04 33.47
C LYS A 523 13.36 12.50 34.80
N TYR A 524 12.61 11.40 34.74
CA TYR A 524 12.09 10.70 35.91
C TYR A 524 12.57 9.26 35.91
N VAL A 525 12.99 8.76 37.07
CA VAL A 525 13.21 7.34 37.30
C VAL A 525 11.85 6.72 37.62
N THR A 526 11.51 5.62 36.96
CA THR A 526 10.23 4.93 37.15
C THR A 526 10.48 3.47 37.55
N PRO A 527 9.52 2.80 38.22
CA PRO A 527 9.67 1.37 38.56
C PRO A 527 9.95 0.48 37.34
N TYR A 528 9.46 0.90 36.18
CA TYR A 528 9.59 0.19 34.92
C TYR A 528 10.80 0.62 34.06
N GLY A 529 11.61 1.60 34.51
CA GLY A 529 12.76 2.11 33.75
C GLY A 529 12.97 3.60 33.96
N GLY A 530 12.54 4.40 32.99
CA GLY A 530 12.56 5.86 33.08
C GLY A 530 11.45 6.52 32.29
N ARG A 531 11.34 7.85 32.41
CA ARG A 531 10.40 8.68 31.67
C ARG A 531 11.05 10.02 31.33
N LEU A 532 10.84 10.47 30.10
CA LEU A 532 11.25 11.78 29.60
C LEU A 532 9.99 12.61 29.34
N GLU A 533 9.98 13.87 29.72
CA GLU A 533 8.83 14.77 29.54
C GLU A 533 9.32 16.06 28.88
N TRP A 534 8.78 16.34 27.70
CA TRP A 534 8.96 17.61 26.99
C TRP A 534 7.69 18.44 27.11
N GLU A 535 7.88 19.76 27.15
CA GLU A 535 6.82 20.75 26.97
C GLU A 535 6.90 21.23 25.52
N LEU A 536 5.81 21.02 24.78
CA LEU A 536 5.70 21.42 23.39
C LEU A 536 5.35 22.93 23.29
N PRO A 537 5.49 23.55 22.10
CA PRO A 537 5.30 25.01 21.97
C PRO A 537 3.91 25.52 22.31
N GLY A 538 2.87 24.68 22.23
CA GLY A 538 1.51 24.96 22.66
C GLY A 538 1.22 24.55 24.11
N GLU A 539 2.27 24.44 24.94
CA GLU A 539 2.23 24.11 26.38
C GLU A 539 1.74 22.70 26.72
N ASN A 540 1.47 21.85 25.73
CA ASN A 540 1.14 20.45 25.99
C ASN A 540 2.36 19.58 26.27
N LYS A 541 2.12 18.49 26.99
CA LYS A 541 3.17 17.56 27.37
C LYS A 541 3.32 16.44 26.34
N LEU A 542 4.57 16.21 25.97
CA LEU A 542 5.01 14.99 25.29
C LEU A 542 5.78 14.12 26.29
N ILE A 543 5.15 13.03 26.71
CA ILE A 543 5.69 12.09 27.68
C ILE A 543 6.19 10.83 26.98
N VAL A 544 7.47 10.51 27.15
CA VAL A 544 8.09 9.31 26.60
C VAL A 544 8.45 8.35 27.73
N HIS A 545 7.84 7.16 27.72
CA HIS A 545 8.08 6.10 28.69
C HIS A 545 9.20 5.18 28.20
N LEU A 546 10.31 5.12 28.92
CA LEU A 546 11.48 4.30 28.60
C LEU A 546 11.42 3.01 29.41
N LYS A 547 11.03 1.91 28.78
CA LYS A 547 10.89 0.63 29.46
C LYS A 547 12.21 -0.12 29.47
N ASP A 548 12.60 -0.52 30.67
CA ASP A 548 13.76 -1.35 30.88
C ASP A 548 13.37 -2.83 30.85
N LYS A 549 13.93 -3.58 29.89
CA LYS A 549 13.66 -5.01 29.75
C LYS A 549 14.03 -5.85 30.97
N ASP A 550 14.99 -5.39 31.76
CA ASP A 550 15.43 -6.14 32.95
C ASP A 550 14.52 -5.86 34.15
N LYS A 551 13.66 -4.84 34.05
CA LYS A 551 12.69 -4.45 35.11
C LYS A 551 11.26 -4.83 34.77
N ILE A 552 10.92 -4.96 33.49
CA ILE A 552 9.57 -5.32 33.03
C ILE A 552 9.61 -6.63 32.27
N ARG A 553 8.59 -7.46 32.49
CA ARG A 553 8.37 -8.69 31.73
C ARG A 553 8.21 -8.40 30.24
N HIS A 554 8.86 -9.23 29.43
CA HIS A 554 8.72 -9.23 27.98
C HIS A 554 7.35 -9.75 27.54
N LYS A 555 6.86 -9.30 26.37
CA LYS A 555 5.61 -9.66 25.64
C LYS A 555 4.54 -8.54 25.65
N LYS A 556 3.67 -8.58 24.63
CA LYS A 556 2.59 -7.60 24.38
C LYS A 556 1.66 -7.39 25.58
N ARG A 557 1.23 -8.48 26.24
CA ARG A 557 0.32 -8.44 27.40
C ARG A 557 0.88 -7.61 28.56
N TRP A 558 2.16 -7.72 28.87
CA TRP A 558 2.78 -6.98 29.97
C TRP A 558 2.86 -5.48 29.69
N SER A 559 3.09 -5.10 28.43
CA SER A 559 2.97 -3.71 28.01
C SER A 559 1.55 -3.18 28.22
N GLN A 560 0.51 -3.94 27.85
CA GLN A 560 -0.90 -3.57 28.08
C GLN A 560 -1.22 -3.42 29.57
N ILE A 561 -0.79 -4.37 30.39
CA ILE A 561 -0.96 -4.32 31.85
C ILE A 561 -0.35 -3.03 32.41
N MET A 562 0.88 -2.70 32.02
CA MET A 562 1.55 -1.47 32.46
C MET A 562 0.75 -0.22 32.10
N TYR A 563 0.22 -0.12 30.87
CA TYR A 563 -0.59 1.04 30.47
C TYR A 563 -1.91 1.12 31.23
N MET A 564 -2.59 -0.01 31.43
CA MET A 564 -3.83 -0.04 32.18
C MET A 564 -3.59 0.37 33.64
N TYR A 565 -2.50 -0.08 34.28
CA TYR A 565 -2.12 0.41 35.62
C TYR A 565 -1.79 1.90 35.64
N TYR A 566 -1.18 2.43 34.58
CA TYR A 566 -0.91 3.86 34.48
C TYR A 566 -2.21 4.68 34.33
N PHE A 567 -3.04 4.37 33.32
CA PHE A 567 -4.26 5.12 33.02
C PHE A 567 -5.35 4.93 34.08
N ILE A 568 -5.51 3.72 34.61
CA ILE A 568 -6.55 3.41 35.59
C ILE A 568 -6.01 3.62 37.01
N GLY A 569 -4.85 3.04 37.34
CA GLY A 569 -4.32 3.12 38.70
C GLY A 569 -3.77 4.51 39.06
N TYR A 570 -2.85 5.04 38.27
CA TYR A 570 -2.19 6.30 38.60
C TYR A 570 -3.07 7.52 38.26
N GLU A 571 -3.52 7.62 37.00
CA GLU A 571 -4.25 8.80 36.53
C GLU A 571 -5.66 8.92 37.11
N LEU A 572 -6.40 7.81 37.18
CA LEU A 572 -7.78 7.84 37.66
C LEU A 572 -7.89 7.74 39.19
N LEU A 573 -7.14 6.83 39.84
CA LEU A 573 -7.30 6.57 41.28
C LEU A 573 -6.37 7.41 42.17
N MET A 574 -5.10 7.61 41.79
CA MET A 574 -4.12 8.26 42.68
C MET A 574 -4.21 9.78 42.66
N LYS A 575 -4.48 10.41 41.51
CA LYS A 575 -4.58 11.88 41.43
C LYS A 575 -5.79 12.46 42.18
N GLU A 576 -6.83 11.67 42.40
CA GLU A 576 -8.06 12.09 43.11
C GLU A 576 -8.07 11.70 44.60
N ARG A 577 -6.98 11.17 45.14
CA ARG A 577 -6.88 10.77 46.56
C ARG A 577 -6.48 11.95 47.45
N ASP A 578 -7.22 12.16 48.52
CA ASP A 578 -6.83 13.04 49.62
C ASP A 578 -5.69 12.36 50.43
N PRO A 579 -4.49 12.97 50.56
CA PRO A 579 -3.33 12.36 51.23
C PRO A 579 -3.57 11.94 52.68
N THR A 580 -4.60 12.50 53.33
CA THR A 580 -4.87 12.35 54.76
C THR A 580 -5.60 11.06 55.14
N THR A 581 -6.15 10.31 54.18
CA THR A 581 -6.98 9.11 54.43
C THR A 581 -6.20 7.78 54.50
N LEU A 582 -4.87 7.83 54.57
CA LEU A 582 -4.00 6.65 54.65
C LEU A 582 -3.76 6.20 56.11
N THR A 583 -4.78 5.63 56.76
CA THR A 583 -4.57 4.58 57.75
C THR A 583 -4.72 3.24 57.05
N ASN A 584 -3.58 2.59 56.81
CA ASN A 584 -3.37 1.31 56.12
C ASN A 584 -4.55 0.32 56.23
N PRO A 585 -5.49 0.26 55.26
CA PRO A 585 -6.44 -0.83 55.22
C PRO A 585 -5.71 -2.03 54.62
N ASN A 586 -5.77 -3.16 55.30
CA ASN A 586 -5.30 -4.44 54.77
C ASN A 586 -6.11 -4.73 53.49
N PHE A 587 -5.50 -4.54 52.31
CA PHE A 587 -6.21 -4.63 51.02
C PHE A 587 -6.74 -6.03 50.72
N ASP A 588 -6.27 -7.04 51.46
CA ASP A 588 -6.69 -8.43 51.33
C ASP A 588 -8.08 -8.70 51.95
N ASP A 589 -8.57 -7.83 52.86
CA ASP A 589 -9.85 -8.02 53.56
C ASP A 589 -11.03 -7.27 52.90
N VAL A 590 -10.79 -6.54 51.81
CA VAL A 590 -11.83 -5.72 51.16
C VAL A 590 -12.49 -6.49 50.00
N PRO A 591 -13.81 -6.75 50.04
CA PRO A 591 -14.51 -7.57 49.03
C PRO A 591 -14.46 -6.99 47.62
N SER A 592 -14.41 -5.65 47.49
CA SER A 592 -14.29 -4.98 46.20
C SER A 592 -13.61 -3.62 46.29
N ILE A 593 -12.70 -3.31 45.36
CA ILE A 593 -12.06 -1.99 45.30
C ILE A 593 -13.10 -0.86 45.17
N PHE A 594 -14.24 -1.12 44.51
CA PHE A 594 -15.32 -0.16 44.37
C PHE A 594 -15.94 0.26 45.71
N GLN A 595 -15.85 -0.54 46.77
CA GLN A 595 -16.35 -0.13 48.09
C GLN A 595 -15.48 0.96 48.73
N LEU A 596 -14.22 1.08 48.32
CA LEU A 596 -13.26 2.08 48.80
C LEU A 596 -13.23 3.35 47.94
N LEU A 597 -13.91 3.36 46.80
CA LEU A 597 -13.89 4.48 45.87
C LEU A 597 -15.01 5.46 46.16
N SER A 598 -14.68 6.76 46.08
CA SER A 598 -15.67 7.83 46.12
C SER A 598 -16.66 7.68 44.96
N GLU A 599 -17.88 8.21 45.14
CA GLU A 599 -18.90 8.16 44.09
C GLU A 599 -18.46 8.91 42.81
N HIS A 600 -17.66 9.96 42.97
CA HIS A 600 -17.06 10.69 41.87
C HIS A 600 -16.15 9.80 40.99
N VAL A 601 -15.22 9.07 41.62
CA VAL A 601 -14.31 8.15 40.91
C VAL A 601 -15.09 7.05 40.19
N LYS A 602 -16.16 6.53 40.80
CA LYS A 602 -17.03 5.51 40.18
C LYS A 602 -17.71 6.04 38.92
N GLN A 603 -18.29 7.24 38.98
CA GLN A 603 -18.93 7.87 37.83
C GLN A 603 -17.93 8.18 36.72
N LYS A 604 -16.72 8.63 37.08
CA LYS A 604 -15.64 8.87 36.12
C LYS A 604 -15.20 7.57 35.45
N ALA A 605 -15.01 6.49 36.20
CA ALA A 605 -14.68 5.17 35.67
C ALA A 605 -15.78 4.61 34.74
N GLU A 606 -17.05 4.91 35.03
CA GLU A 606 -18.18 4.50 34.20
C GLU A 606 -18.22 5.20 32.84
N ASN A 607 -17.77 6.47 32.81
CA ASN A 607 -17.75 7.32 31.62
C ASN A 607 -16.38 7.40 30.94
N THR A 608 -15.39 6.64 31.41
CA THR A 608 -14.06 6.55 30.79
C THR A 608 -13.95 5.28 29.98
N TYR A 609 -13.43 5.40 28.75
CA TYR A 609 -13.28 4.31 27.82
C TYR A 609 -11.84 4.20 27.30
N ILE A 610 -11.37 2.98 27.07
CA ILE A 610 -10.07 2.69 26.45
C ILE A 610 -10.30 2.11 25.06
N LEU A 611 -9.85 2.81 24.03
CA LEU A 611 -9.87 2.31 22.65
C LEU A 611 -8.57 1.55 22.37
N ALA A 612 -8.69 0.27 22.05
CA ALA A 612 -7.60 -0.57 21.56
C ALA A 612 -7.61 -0.61 20.04
N LEU A 613 -6.43 -0.32 19.45
CA LEU A 613 -6.18 -0.29 18.01
C LEU A 613 -4.89 -1.04 17.69
N ASP A 614 -4.88 -1.80 16.61
CA ASP A 614 -3.63 -2.29 16.04
C ASP A 614 -3.00 -1.21 15.13
N GLY A 615 -1.67 -1.26 14.95
CA GLY A 615 -0.93 -0.23 14.21
C GLY A 615 -1.17 -0.20 12.69
N ASP A 616 -1.89 -1.19 12.18
CA ASP A 616 -2.25 -1.42 10.79
C ASP A 616 -3.77 -1.26 10.55
N VAL A 617 -4.44 -0.52 11.43
CA VAL A 617 -5.89 -0.29 11.36
C VAL A 617 -6.19 1.13 10.93
N ASP A 618 -7.09 1.27 9.96
CA ASP A 618 -7.67 2.53 9.52
C ASP A 618 -9.17 2.56 9.84
N PHE A 619 -9.65 3.66 10.40
CA PHE A 619 -11.05 3.82 10.78
C PHE A 619 -11.50 5.27 10.61
N GLN A 620 -12.81 5.46 10.39
CA GLN A 620 -13.39 6.80 10.31
C GLN A 620 -13.82 7.29 11.71
N PRO A 621 -13.73 8.60 12.03
CA PRO A 621 -14.11 9.13 13.33
C PRO A 621 -15.53 8.75 13.77
N GLU A 622 -16.47 8.69 12.82
CA GLU A 622 -17.87 8.31 13.04
C GLU A 622 -17.99 6.87 13.58
N ALA A 623 -17.08 5.97 13.20
CA ALA A 623 -17.07 4.60 13.70
C ALA A 623 -16.79 4.57 15.22
N LEU A 624 -15.90 5.44 15.72
CA LEU A 624 -15.64 5.55 17.15
C LEU A 624 -16.85 6.14 17.90
N GLN A 625 -17.49 7.16 17.34
CA GLN A 625 -18.71 7.73 17.91
C GLN A 625 -19.80 6.66 18.07
N LEU A 626 -20.01 5.83 17.05
CA LEU A 626 -20.96 4.72 17.09
C LEU A 626 -20.61 3.69 18.18
N LEU A 627 -19.32 3.40 18.42
CA LEU A 627 -18.92 2.54 19.53
C LEU A 627 -19.24 3.20 20.89
N ILE A 628 -18.93 4.48 21.05
CA ILE A 628 -19.23 5.24 22.28
C ILE A 628 -20.75 5.25 22.55
N ASP A 629 -21.56 5.51 21.53
CA ASP A 629 -23.01 5.53 21.65
C ASP A 629 -23.56 4.17 22.09
N ARG A 630 -22.99 3.08 21.57
CA ARG A 630 -23.33 1.73 22.03
C ARG A 630 -22.98 1.50 23.49
N MET A 631 -21.81 1.96 23.93
CA MET A 631 -21.42 1.87 25.34
C MET A 631 -22.37 2.69 26.24
N LYS A 632 -22.84 3.86 25.78
CA LYS A 632 -23.74 4.71 26.57
C LYS A 632 -25.13 4.10 26.79
N ILE A 633 -25.63 3.28 25.85
CA ILE A 633 -26.98 2.69 25.93
C ILE A 633 -27.14 1.77 27.14
N ASN A 634 -26.12 0.97 27.45
CA ASN A 634 -26.21 -0.05 28.49
C ASN A 634 -24.97 -0.05 29.40
N PRO A 635 -25.11 0.37 30.67
CA PRO A 635 -24.02 0.40 31.65
C PRO A 635 -23.33 -0.94 31.89
N LYS A 636 -24.01 -2.07 31.63
CA LYS A 636 -23.44 -3.42 31.77
C LYS A 636 -22.56 -3.84 30.59
N VAL A 637 -22.48 -3.03 29.53
CA VAL A 637 -21.56 -3.28 28.43
C VAL A 637 -20.15 -2.89 28.87
N GLY A 638 -19.32 -3.91 29.05
CA GLY A 638 -17.91 -3.77 29.42
C GLY A 638 -17.02 -3.54 28.21
N ALA A 639 -17.40 -4.04 27.04
CA ALA A 639 -16.69 -3.80 25.79
C ALA A 639 -17.62 -3.74 24.57
N THR A 640 -17.22 -3.02 23.54
CA THR A 640 -17.86 -3.05 22.23
C THR A 640 -16.82 -3.10 21.12
N CYS A 641 -17.18 -3.68 19.98
CA CYS A 641 -16.30 -3.76 18.82
C CYS A 641 -17.02 -3.48 17.51
N GLY A 642 -16.26 -3.04 16.52
CA GLY A 642 -16.78 -2.74 15.18
C GLY A 642 -16.61 -3.89 14.19
N ARG A 643 -17.18 -3.68 12.99
CA ARG A 643 -16.95 -4.52 11.81
C ARG A 643 -15.54 -4.30 11.26
N ILE A 644 -14.82 -5.39 11.12
CA ILE A 644 -13.46 -5.39 10.56
C ILE A 644 -13.50 -5.84 9.11
N LYS A 645 -12.86 -5.07 8.22
CA LYS A 645 -12.67 -5.42 6.82
C LYS A 645 -11.18 -5.68 6.53
N PRO A 646 -10.82 -6.85 5.99
CA PRO A 646 -9.44 -7.10 5.59
C PRO A 646 -9.10 -6.37 4.28
N GLY A 647 -8.17 -5.43 4.39
CA GLY A 647 -7.47 -4.76 3.30
C GLY A 647 -6.29 -5.59 2.79
N GLY A 648 -5.67 -5.13 1.69
CA GLY A 648 -4.60 -5.84 0.99
C GLY A 648 -5.06 -6.53 -0.31
N SER A 649 -4.12 -7.26 -0.93
CA SER A 649 -4.26 -7.86 -2.25
C SER A 649 -3.75 -9.31 -2.29
N GLY A 650 -4.18 -10.07 -3.29
CA GLY A 650 -3.74 -11.45 -3.51
C GLY A 650 -4.69 -12.53 -2.96
N PRO A 651 -4.42 -13.80 -3.30
CA PRO A 651 -5.34 -14.92 -3.05
C PRO A 651 -5.55 -15.21 -1.55
N VAL A 652 -4.52 -15.03 -0.73
CA VAL A 652 -4.61 -15.22 0.74
C VAL A 652 -5.52 -14.17 1.37
N VAL A 653 -5.48 -12.92 0.88
CA VAL A 653 -6.40 -11.86 1.34
C VAL A 653 -7.83 -12.12 0.88
N TRP A 654 -8.04 -12.64 -0.33
CA TRP A 654 -9.39 -13.02 -0.80
C TRP A 654 -10.02 -14.09 0.07
N TYR A 655 -9.24 -15.12 0.44
CA TYR A 655 -9.67 -16.12 1.40
C TYR A 655 -10.03 -15.48 2.75
N GLN A 656 -9.18 -14.60 3.26
CA GLN A 656 -9.44 -13.90 4.52
C GLN A 656 -10.67 -12.98 4.46
N ARG A 657 -10.95 -12.32 3.33
CA ARG A 657 -12.20 -11.55 3.14
C ARG A 657 -13.42 -12.42 3.31
N PHE A 658 -13.41 -13.62 2.72
CA PHE A 658 -14.48 -14.59 2.89
C PHE A 658 -14.57 -15.07 4.35
N GLU A 659 -13.44 -15.40 4.96
CA GLU A 659 -13.39 -15.86 6.35
C GLU A 659 -13.89 -14.79 7.34
N TYR A 660 -13.48 -13.53 7.16
CA TYR A 660 -13.96 -12.40 7.98
C TYR A 660 -15.45 -12.13 7.73
N ALA A 661 -15.95 -12.30 6.50
CA ALA A 661 -17.38 -12.20 6.25
C ALA A 661 -18.16 -13.25 7.06
N ILE A 662 -17.69 -14.49 7.10
CA ILE A 662 -18.32 -15.54 7.91
C ILE A 662 -18.18 -15.25 9.42
N GLY A 663 -16.95 -15.06 9.90
CA GLY A 663 -16.68 -14.94 11.34
C GLY A 663 -17.03 -13.58 11.94
N HIS A 664 -16.62 -12.49 11.30
CA HIS A 664 -16.78 -11.13 11.83
C HIS A 664 -18.07 -10.45 11.39
N TRP A 665 -18.66 -10.80 10.25
CA TRP A 665 -19.87 -10.12 9.78
C TRP A 665 -21.13 -10.94 10.06
N LEU A 666 -21.12 -12.25 9.84
CA LEU A 666 -22.28 -13.11 10.10
C LEU A 666 -22.29 -13.62 11.53
N GLN A 667 -21.26 -14.34 11.95
CA GLN A 667 -21.22 -15.00 13.26
C GLN A 667 -21.28 -13.97 14.41
N LYS A 668 -20.45 -12.91 14.40
CA LYS A 668 -20.52 -11.86 15.45
C LYS A 668 -21.88 -11.13 15.49
N SER A 669 -22.50 -10.90 14.34
CA SER A 669 -23.84 -10.30 14.31
C SER A 669 -24.87 -11.25 14.92
N ALA A 670 -24.77 -12.55 14.63
CA ALA A 670 -25.63 -13.56 15.24
C ALA A 670 -25.39 -13.64 16.75
N GLU A 671 -24.15 -13.74 17.21
CA GLU A 671 -23.77 -13.73 18.63
C GLU A 671 -24.34 -12.50 19.36
N HIS A 672 -24.21 -11.31 18.76
CA HIS A 672 -24.78 -10.09 19.30
C HIS A 672 -26.31 -10.16 19.41
N MET A 673 -26.99 -10.70 18.39
CA MET A 673 -28.44 -10.89 18.43
C MET A 673 -28.90 -11.92 19.47
N PHE A 674 -28.07 -12.94 19.73
CA PHE A 674 -28.31 -13.91 20.79
C PHE A 674 -27.95 -13.40 22.19
N GLY A 675 -27.40 -12.20 22.30
CA GLY A 675 -27.32 -11.43 23.54
C GLY A 675 -25.92 -10.98 23.94
N CYS A 676 -24.85 -11.58 23.38
CA CYS A 676 -23.47 -11.21 23.73
C CYS A 676 -22.45 -11.81 22.74
N VAL A 677 -21.41 -11.05 22.40
CA VAL A 677 -20.25 -11.51 21.62
C VAL A 677 -19.19 -12.09 22.55
N LEU A 678 -18.49 -13.15 22.15
CA LEU A 678 -17.52 -13.82 23.04
C LEU A 678 -16.14 -13.13 23.10
N CYS A 679 -15.84 -12.29 22.12
CA CYS A 679 -14.55 -11.64 22.00
C CYS A 679 -14.67 -10.36 21.16
N SER A 680 -14.17 -9.26 21.71
CA SER A 680 -13.87 -8.04 20.97
C SER A 680 -12.47 -8.16 20.35
N PRO A 681 -12.31 -8.06 19.02
CA PRO A 681 -10.99 -8.19 18.39
C PRO A 681 -10.06 -7.04 18.75
N GLY A 682 -8.79 -7.34 19.02
CA GLY A 682 -7.79 -6.33 19.44
C GLY A 682 -7.57 -5.14 18.49
N CYS A 683 -7.98 -5.26 17.23
CA CYS A 683 -7.73 -4.26 16.19
C CYS A 683 -8.64 -3.02 16.24
N PHE A 684 -9.89 -3.13 16.73
CA PHE A 684 -10.82 -1.97 16.84
C PHE A 684 -11.90 -2.25 17.89
N SER A 685 -11.55 -2.02 19.15
CA SER A 685 -12.42 -2.34 20.30
C SER A 685 -12.33 -1.29 21.40
N LEU A 686 -13.48 -0.98 21.99
CA LEU A 686 -13.63 0.02 23.04
C LEU A 686 -14.01 -0.69 24.36
N PHE A 687 -13.25 -0.43 25.42
CA PHE A 687 -13.41 -1.05 26.75
C PHE A 687 -13.81 -0.01 27.80
N ARG A 688 -14.78 -0.33 28.67
CA ARG A 688 -15.17 0.53 29.79
C ARG A 688 -14.21 0.36 30.95
N VAL A 689 -13.71 1.46 31.51
CA VAL A 689 -12.79 1.41 32.65
C VAL A 689 -13.43 0.78 33.88
N LYS A 690 -14.69 1.07 34.19
CA LYS A 690 -15.45 0.38 35.25
C LYS A 690 -15.43 -1.15 35.13
N ALA A 691 -15.48 -1.70 33.92
CA ALA A 691 -15.43 -3.15 33.72
C ALA A 691 -14.02 -3.72 33.91
N LEU A 692 -12.99 -2.96 33.53
CA LEU A 692 -11.59 -3.34 33.74
C LEU A 692 -11.20 -3.29 35.22
N MET A 693 -11.76 -2.34 35.98
CA MET A 693 -11.50 -2.17 37.42
C MET A 693 -12.16 -3.23 38.30
N ASP A 694 -13.03 -4.07 37.75
CA ASP A 694 -13.63 -5.17 38.51
C ASP A 694 -12.53 -6.12 39.03
N ASP A 695 -12.70 -6.55 40.28
CA ASP A 695 -11.67 -7.17 41.12
C ASP A 695 -11.02 -8.39 40.45
N ASN A 696 -11.77 -9.12 39.63
CA ASN A 696 -11.29 -10.34 38.98
C ASN A 696 -10.92 -10.14 37.50
N VAL A 697 -10.93 -8.91 36.97
CA VAL A 697 -10.52 -8.64 35.59
C VAL A 697 -9.04 -8.30 35.55
N MET A 698 -8.63 -7.09 35.95
CA MET A 698 -7.23 -6.67 35.83
C MET A 698 -6.26 -7.47 36.70
N ARG A 699 -6.67 -7.85 37.91
CA ARG A 699 -5.85 -8.71 38.80
C ARG A 699 -5.55 -10.06 38.15
N THR A 700 -6.57 -10.70 37.58
CA THR A 700 -6.44 -12.00 36.92
C THR A 700 -5.70 -11.87 35.58
N TYR A 701 -5.92 -10.78 34.84
CA TYR A 701 -5.20 -10.50 33.60
C TYR A 701 -3.68 -10.40 33.80
N ALA A 702 -3.26 -9.89 34.97
CA ALA A 702 -1.87 -9.77 35.40
C ALA A 702 -1.25 -11.05 35.98
N THR A 703 -1.98 -12.17 36.03
CA THR A 703 -1.45 -13.44 36.52
C THR A 703 -0.37 -14.02 35.60
N LEU A 704 0.62 -14.66 36.22
CA LEU A 704 1.72 -15.28 35.50
C LEU A 704 1.26 -16.57 34.80
N PRO A 705 1.69 -16.81 33.55
CA PRO A 705 1.46 -18.09 32.90
C PRO A 705 2.43 -19.11 33.49
N THR A 706 1.90 -20.06 34.26
CA THR A 706 2.68 -21.14 34.89
C THR A 706 2.59 -22.47 34.16
N GLU A 707 1.50 -22.72 33.42
CA GLU A 707 1.21 -23.98 32.73
C GLU A 707 1.13 -23.76 31.22
N ALA A 708 1.35 -24.82 30.43
CA ALA A 708 1.26 -24.76 28.97
C ALA A 708 -0.06 -24.14 28.46
N ARG A 709 -1.19 -24.48 29.11
CA ARG A 709 -2.50 -23.90 28.79
C ARG A 709 -2.55 -22.38 29.04
N HIS A 710 -1.88 -21.90 30.09
CA HIS A 710 -1.84 -20.48 30.42
C HIS A 710 -1.10 -19.67 29.35
N PHE A 711 -0.04 -20.22 28.76
CA PHE A 711 0.65 -19.55 27.64
C PHE A 711 -0.24 -19.45 26.39
N LEU A 712 -1.01 -20.49 26.08
CA LEU A 712 -1.96 -20.48 24.95
C LEU A 712 -3.14 -19.53 25.19
N GLN A 713 -3.63 -19.48 26.43
CA GLN A 713 -4.79 -18.67 26.81
C GLN A 713 -4.42 -17.20 26.98
N TYR A 714 -3.39 -16.90 27.77
CA TYR A 714 -3.08 -15.54 28.24
C TYR A 714 -2.21 -14.77 27.25
N ASP A 715 -1.21 -15.40 26.63
CA ASP A 715 -0.19 -14.69 25.83
C ASP A 715 -0.44 -14.72 24.32
N GLN A 716 -1.19 -15.71 23.80
CA GLN A 716 -1.43 -15.85 22.34
C GLN A 716 -2.72 -15.17 21.84
N GLY A 717 -3.65 -14.86 22.74
CA GLY A 717 -4.89 -14.12 22.43
C GLY A 717 -5.33 -13.32 23.64
N GLU A 718 -4.57 -12.28 23.93
CA GLU A 718 -4.71 -11.44 25.11
C GLU A 718 -6.03 -10.66 25.11
N ASP A 719 -6.52 -10.29 23.92
CA ASP A 719 -7.83 -9.65 23.70
C ASP A 719 -8.99 -10.57 24.10
N ARG A 720 -8.91 -11.84 23.69
CA ARG A 720 -9.89 -12.87 24.03
C ARG A 720 -9.86 -13.23 25.50
N TRP A 721 -8.67 -13.29 26.09
CA TRP A 721 -8.52 -13.52 27.52
C TRP A 721 -9.17 -12.39 28.33
N LEU A 722 -8.90 -11.14 27.98
CA LEU A 722 -9.50 -9.98 28.64
C LEU A 722 -11.03 -9.97 28.50
N CYS A 723 -11.56 -10.32 27.33
CA CYS A 723 -13.00 -10.48 27.11
C CYS A 723 -13.60 -11.61 27.96
N THR A 724 -12.91 -12.74 28.06
CA THR A 724 -13.34 -13.90 28.86
C THR A 724 -13.50 -13.52 30.33
N LEU A 725 -12.54 -12.77 30.89
CA LEU A 725 -12.60 -12.28 32.26
C LEU A 725 -13.79 -11.35 32.51
N MET A 726 -14.07 -10.42 31.58
CA MET A 726 -15.24 -9.54 31.67
C MET A 726 -16.56 -10.32 31.62
N LEU A 727 -16.67 -11.32 30.74
CA LEU A 727 -17.85 -12.19 30.66
C LEU A 727 -18.05 -13.01 31.93
N GLN A 728 -16.96 -13.49 32.54
CA GLN A 728 -17.01 -14.21 33.82
C GLN A 728 -17.45 -13.32 34.99
N GLN A 729 -17.20 -12.01 34.93
CA GLN A 729 -17.74 -11.02 35.88
C GLN A 729 -19.18 -10.57 35.55
N GLY A 730 -19.78 -11.09 34.48
CA GLY A 730 -21.16 -10.79 34.11
C GLY A 730 -21.34 -9.49 33.32
N TYR A 731 -20.26 -8.90 32.79
CA TYR A 731 -20.36 -7.84 31.79
C TYR A 731 -20.80 -8.40 30.44
N LYS A 732 -21.40 -7.53 29.62
CA LYS A 732 -21.73 -7.81 28.22
C LYS A 732 -20.68 -7.26 27.29
N ILE A 733 -20.52 -7.93 26.16
CA ILE A 733 -19.73 -7.48 25.03
C ILE A 733 -20.67 -7.35 23.83
N GLU A 734 -20.68 -6.17 23.23
CA GLU A 734 -21.56 -5.86 22.10
C GLU A 734 -20.78 -5.66 20.79
N TYR A 735 -21.49 -5.76 19.67
CA TYR A 735 -20.93 -5.57 18.34
C TYR A 735 -21.75 -4.54 17.56
N CYS A 736 -21.07 -3.56 16.99
CA CYS A 736 -21.67 -2.52 16.18
C CYS A 736 -21.31 -2.73 14.71
N ALA A 737 -22.27 -3.29 13.95
CA ALA A 737 -22.11 -3.56 12.52
C ALA A 737 -21.86 -2.29 11.67
N ALA A 738 -22.32 -1.12 12.14
CA ALA A 738 -22.17 0.16 11.47
C ALA A 738 -20.81 0.84 11.75
N ALA A 739 -20.13 0.47 12.85
CA ALA A 739 -18.80 0.97 13.16
C ALA A 739 -17.77 0.16 12.39
N GLU A 740 -17.20 0.71 11.33
CA GLU A 740 -16.31 -0.02 10.42
C GLU A 740 -14.84 0.40 10.55
N ALA A 741 -13.94 -0.58 10.53
CA ALA A 741 -12.50 -0.39 10.46
C ALA A 741 -11.88 -1.35 9.43
N ILE A 742 -10.80 -0.92 8.79
CA ILE A 742 -10.01 -1.69 7.82
C ILE A 742 -8.71 -2.10 8.50
N THR A 743 -8.34 -3.38 8.40
CA THR A 743 -7.05 -3.91 8.87
C THR A 743 -6.29 -4.54 7.71
N PHE A 744 -4.96 -4.41 7.67
CA PHE A 744 -4.16 -5.03 6.61
C PHE A 744 -3.93 -6.52 6.92
N ALA A 745 -4.58 -7.38 6.15
CA ALA A 745 -4.46 -8.82 6.34
C ALA A 745 -3.14 -9.36 5.74
N PRO A 746 -2.56 -10.44 6.30
CA PRO A 746 -1.41 -11.12 5.72
C PRO A 746 -1.60 -11.45 4.23
N GLU A 747 -0.69 -10.99 3.38
CA GLU A 747 -0.73 -11.28 1.94
C GLU A 747 -0.01 -12.61 1.61
N GLU A 748 0.95 -13.01 2.45
CA GLU A 748 1.72 -14.24 2.30
C GLU A 748 1.18 -15.38 3.15
N PHE A 749 1.25 -16.61 2.62
CA PHE A 749 0.77 -17.80 3.34
C PHE A 749 1.52 -18.05 4.66
N LYS A 750 2.82 -17.74 4.73
CA LYS A 750 3.63 -17.94 5.94
C LYS A 750 3.15 -17.06 7.09
N GLU A 751 2.91 -15.78 6.81
CA GLU A 751 2.38 -14.82 7.79
C GLU A 751 0.98 -15.21 8.24
N PHE A 752 0.12 -15.55 7.28
CA PHE A 752 -1.22 -16.08 7.54
C PHE A 752 -1.16 -17.31 8.46
N PHE A 753 -0.33 -18.30 8.13
CA PHE A 753 -0.18 -19.52 8.92
C PHE A 753 0.29 -19.23 10.35
N ASN A 754 1.28 -18.35 10.52
CA ASN A 754 1.76 -17.92 11.83
C ASN A 754 0.67 -17.21 12.64
N GLN A 755 -0.16 -16.39 12.00
CA GLN A 755 -1.32 -15.77 12.64
C GLN A 755 -2.31 -16.85 13.14
N ARG A 756 -2.63 -17.86 12.31
CA ARG A 756 -3.58 -18.92 12.67
C ARG A 756 -3.09 -19.86 13.76
N ARG A 757 -1.78 -20.13 13.80
CA ARG A 757 -1.16 -20.88 14.91
C ARG A 757 -1.31 -20.22 16.26
N ARG A 758 -1.51 -18.90 16.32
CA ARG A 758 -1.77 -18.16 17.57
C ARG A 758 -3.27 -18.10 17.89
N TRP A 759 -4.08 -17.74 16.90
CA TRP A 759 -5.51 -17.49 17.09
C TRP A 759 -6.33 -18.74 17.41
N MET A 760 -6.09 -19.85 16.71
CA MET A 760 -6.93 -21.05 16.86
C MET A 760 -6.77 -21.69 18.25
N PRO A 761 -5.55 -21.94 18.77
CA PRO A 761 -5.39 -22.51 20.10
C PRO A 761 -5.92 -21.60 21.21
N SER A 762 -5.68 -20.28 21.12
CA SER A 762 -6.20 -19.33 22.12
C SER A 762 -7.74 -19.29 22.11
N THR A 763 -8.35 -19.36 20.93
CA THR A 763 -9.82 -19.42 20.79
C THR A 763 -10.37 -20.65 21.49
N MET A 764 -9.76 -21.82 21.25
CA MET A 764 -10.18 -23.07 21.88
C MET A 764 -10.02 -23.04 23.41
N ALA A 765 -8.88 -22.59 23.91
CA ALA A 765 -8.60 -22.53 25.35
C ALA A 765 -9.58 -21.60 26.09
N ASN A 766 -9.83 -20.40 25.56
CA ASN A 766 -10.77 -19.46 26.18
C ASN A 766 -12.23 -19.93 26.10
N ILE A 767 -12.64 -20.59 25.00
CA ILE A 767 -13.98 -21.18 24.91
C ILE A 767 -14.14 -22.30 25.94
N MET A 768 -13.14 -23.17 26.10
CA MET A 768 -13.19 -24.24 27.12
C MET A 768 -13.30 -23.68 28.53
N ASP A 769 -12.58 -22.59 28.84
CA ASP A 769 -12.66 -21.92 30.13
C ASP A 769 -14.06 -21.33 30.39
N LEU A 770 -14.64 -20.64 29.41
CA LEU A 770 -16.02 -20.15 29.49
C LEU A 770 -17.04 -21.27 29.69
N LEU A 771 -16.83 -22.42 29.03
CA LEU A 771 -17.68 -23.60 29.18
C LEU A 771 -17.54 -24.25 30.56
N GLN A 772 -16.35 -24.25 31.16
CA GLN A 772 -16.14 -24.72 32.52
C GLN A 772 -16.77 -23.77 33.55
N SER A 773 -16.71 -22.46 33.29
CA SER A 773 -17.31 -21.43 34.15
C SER A 773 -18.79 -21.15 33.87
N TYR A 774 -19.49 -21.98 33.08
CA TYR A 774 -20.80 -21.66 32.52
C TYR A 774 -21.82 -21.20 33.55
N ALA A 775 -21.89 -21.84 34.73
CA ALA A 775 -22.88 -21.51 35.76
C ALA A 775 -22.80 -20.03 36.22
N ARG A 776 -21.59 -19.45 36.22
CA ARG A 776 -21.35 -18.03 36.54
C ARG A 776 -21.65 -17.14 35.33
N THR A 777 -21.27 -17.58 34.13
CA THR A 777 -21.43 -16.84 32.87
C THR A 777 -22.88 -16.82 32.34
N THR A 778 -23.73 -17.80 32.70
CA THR A 778 -25.07 -18.03 32.11
C THR A 778 -26.19 -17.06 32.52
N LYS A 779 -25.94 -16.10 33.43
CA LYS A 779 -26.97 -15.13 33.83
C LYS A 779 -27.44 -14.18 32.71
N PHE A 780 -26.81 -14.21 31.53
CA PHE A 780 -27.10 -13.26 30.43
C PHE A 780 -27.67 -13.81 29.12
N ILE A 781 -28.13 -15.07 29.07
CA ILE A 781 -28.89 -15.69 27.95
C ILE A 781 -28.07 -15.88 26.65
N GLY A 782 -28.17 -17.08 26.05
CA GLY A 782 -27.75 -17.36 24.67
C GLY A 782 -26.74 -18.50 24.44
N MET A 783 -26.12 -19.05 25.48
CA MET A 783 -25.02 -20.04 25.32
C MET A 783 -25.41 -21.41 24.72
N LEU A 784 -26.70 -21.67 24.48
CA LEU A 784 -27.17 -22.97 24.00
C LEU A 784 -27.04 -23.16 22.47
N MET A 785 -26.93 -22.11 21.66
CA MET A 785 -26.85 -22.27 20.20
C MET A 785 -25.43 -22.53 19.68
N HIS A 786 -24.39 -21.99 20.33
CA HIS A 786 -22.99 -22.29 19.97
C HIS A 786 -22.60 -23.75 20.31
N ARG A 787 -23.37 -24.42 21.19
CA ARG A 787 -23.18 -25.84 21.55
C ARG A 787 -23.32 -26.81 20.37
N HIS A 788 -23.98 -26.43 19.28
CA HIS A 788 -24.12 -27.31 18.11
C HIS A 788 -22.93 -27.17 17.16
N GLU A 789 -22.48 -25.97 16.84
CA GLU A 789 -21.42 -25.77 15.84
C GLU A 789 -20.02 -26.07 16.36
N THR A 790 -19.70 -25.72 17.61
CA THR A 790 -18.37 -26.04 18.18
C THR A 790 -18.22 -27.54 18.43
N LEU A 791 -19.29 -28.22 18.86
CA LEU A 791 -19.31 -29.68 19.02
C LEU A 791 -19.20 -30.39 17.67
N LEU A 792 -19.85 -29.87 16.61
CA LEU A 792 -19.71 -30.38 15.24
C LEU A 792 -18.31 -30.13 14.67
N HIS A 793 -17.66 -29.01 14.97
CA HIS A 793 -16.27 -28.73 14.58
C HIS A 793 -15.27 -29.60 15.33
N ILE A 794 -15.47 -29.82 16.63
CA ILE A 794 -14.63 -30.74 17.40
C ILE A 794 -14.82 -32.16 16.86
N LEU A 795 -16.06 -32.63 16.67
CA LEU A 795 -16.36 -33.94 16.09
C LEU A 795 -15.84 -34.11 14.65
N SER A 796 -15.82 -33.05 13.83
CA SER A 796 -15.27 -33.11 12.48
C SER A 796 -13.74 -33.17 12.49
N ILE A 797 -13.08 -32.44 13.39
CA ILE A 797 -11.63 -32.52 13.61
C ILE A 797 -11.24 -33.89 14.18
N THR A 798 -12.00 -34.43 15.14
CA THR A 798 -11.77 -35.78 15.70
C THR A 798 -12.00 -36.87 14.65
N LYS A 799 -13.00 -36.72 13.77
CA LYS A 799 -13.20 -37.62 12.62
C LYS A 799 -12.09 -37.51 11.57
N LEU A 800 -11.52 -36.32 11.36
CA LEU A 800 -10.40 -36.10 10.44
C LEU A 800 -9.09 -36.66 10.99
N THR A 801 -8.83 -36.53 12.30
CA THR A 801 -7.67 -37.17 12.94
C THR A 801 -7.83 -38.68 13.00
N GLN A 802 -9.03 -39.20 13.26
CA GLN A 802 -9.33 -40.65 13.19
C GLN A 802 -9.21 -41.21 11.78
N ARG A 803 -9.67 -40.49 10.74
CA ARG A 803 -9.47 -40.90 9.34
C ARG A 803 -8.00 -40.91 8.94
N LYS A 804 -7.22 -39.88 9.33
CA LYS A 804 -5.78 -39.89 9.06
C LYS A 804 -5.03 -40.99 9.82
N THR A 805 -5.43 -41.31 11.05
CA THR A 805 -4.83 -42.45 11.77
C THR A 805 -5.25 -43.80 11.17
N HIS A 806 -6.46 -43.92 10.66
CA HIS A 806 -6.92 -45.10 9.92
C HIS A 806 -6.20 -45.25 8.57
N ASP A 807 -6.02 -44.17 7.81
CA ASP A 807 -5.29 -44.18 6.53
C ASP A 807 -3.80 -44.49 6.74
N ILE A 808 -3.19 -43.96 7.81
CA ILE A 808 -1.81 -44.28 8.20
C ILE A 808 -1.71 -45.74 8.66
N LYS A 809 -2.66 -46.26 9.45
CA LYS A 809 -2.69 -47.69 9.82
C LYS A 809 -2.91 -48.61 8.61
N SER A 810 -3.72 -48.18 7.65
CA SER A 810 -3.94 -48.89 6.38
C SER A 810 -2.68 -48.91 5.52
N GLU A 811 -1.96 -47.78 5.40
CA GLU A 811 -0.68 -47.71 4.70
C GLU A 811 0.41 -48.54 5.40
N ILE A 812 0.50 -48.47 6.73
CA ILE A 812 1.42 -49.32 7.52
C ILE A 812 1.04 -50.81 7.35
N GLY A 813 -0.25 -51.15 7.31
CA GLY A 813 -0.71 -52.52 7.06
C GLY A 813 -0.42 -53.02 5.63
N LYS A 814 -0.40 -52.12 4.64
CA LYS A 814 0.03 -52.45 3.27
C LYS A 814 1.55 -52.60 3.17
N ILE A 815 2.31 -51.76 3.86
CA ILE A 815 3.78 -51.86 3.94
C ILE A 815 4.17 -53.14 4.69
N ALA A 816 3.48 -53.48 5.77
CA ALA A 816 3.66 -54.73 6.50
C ALA A 816 3.32 -55.95 5.64
N LYS A 817 2.25 -55.90 4.82
CA LYS A 817 1.92 -56.97 3.86
C LYS A 817 2.93 -57.11 2.71
N CYS A 818 3.57 -56.02 2.29
CA CYS A 818 4.68 -56.08 1.32
C CYS A 818 6.00 -56.55 1.95
N ALA A 819 6.14 -56.50 3.28
CA ALA A 819 7.33 -56.96 4.00
C ALA A 819 7.27 -58.45 4.41
N VAL A 820 6.13 -59.12 4.23
CA VAL A 820 5.89 -60.53 4.64
C VAL A 820 5.88 -61.48 3.42
N SER A 821 6.28 -61.03 2.23
CA SER A 821 6.46 -61.92 1.06
C SER A 821 7.88 -62.51 0.93
N ASP A 822 8.77 -62.25 1.88
CA ASP A 822 10.07 -62.91 1.98
C ASP A 822 10.25 -63.47 3.39
N GLU A 823 10.69 -64.72 3.43
CA GLU A 823 11.15 -65.52 4.57
C GLU A 823 10.13 -66.41 5.33
N SER A 824 10.68 -67.57 5.65
CA SER A 824 10.11 -68.86 5.97
C SER A 824 9.89 -69.11 7.47
N VAL A 825 8.82 -69.84 7.79
CA VAL A 825 8.67 -70.82 8.90
C VAL A 825 9.04 -70.37 10.33
N SER A 826 8.04 -70.27 11.22
CA SER A 826 7.97 -71.09 12.45
C SER A 826 6.67 -70.86 13.22
N ASP A 827 6.10 -71.95 13.71
CA ASP A 827 4.88 -72.08 14.53
C ASP A 827 4.89 -71.23 15.80
N SER A 828 3.82 -70.44 16.02
CA SER A 828 3.14 -70.27 17.33
C SER A 828 2.09 -69.16 17.26
N GLU A 829 0.85 -69.44 16.85
CA GLU A 829 -0.28 -68.50 17.05
C GLU A 829 -1.65 -69.19 16.94
N GLU A 830 -1.87 -70.23 17.74
CA GLU A 830 -3.14 -70.97 17.79
C GLU A 830 -3.89 -70.71 19.13
N LYS A 831 -3.95 -69.45 19.59
CA LYS A 831 -4.70 -69.09 20.82
C LYS A 831 -5.48 -67.76 20.81
N GLU A 832 -5.56 -67.03 19.69
CA GLU A 832 -6.35 -65.77 19.63
C GLU A 832 -7.60 -65.82 18.72
N GLU A 833 -7.83 -66.88 17.94
CA GLU A 833 -8.99 -66.97 17.04
C GLU A 833 -10.32 -67.40 17.73
N GLU A 834 -10.28 -67.99 18.93
CA GLU A 834 -11.51 -68.39 19.64
C GLU A 834 -12.21 -67.24 20.40
N ALA A 835 -11.54 -66.10 20.62
CA ALA A 835 -12.12 -64.95 21.32
C ALA A 835 -12.96 -64.03 20.39
N ILE A 836 -12.73 -64.10 19.07
CA ILE A 836 -13.37 -63.20 18.10
C ILE A 836 -14.76 -63.71 17.68
N TYR A 837 -15.00 -65.02 17.75
CA TYR A 837 -16.29 -65.62 17.37
C TYR A 837 -17.40 -65.47 18.44
N GLN A 838 -17.06 -65.12 19.69
CA GLN A 838 -18.06 -64.88 20.75
C GLN A 838 -18.64 -63.45 20.74
N ASP A 839 -17.97 -62.48 20.12
CA ASP A 839 -18.40 -61.07 20.12
C ASP A 839 -19.41 -60.75 19.00
N GLU A 840 -19.34 -61.44 17.84
CA GLU A 840 -20.30 -61.23 16.73
C GLU A 840 -21.73 -61.70 17.08
N ASP A 841 -21.85 -62.76 17.86
CA ASP A 841 -23.14 -63.33 18.25
C ASP A 841 -23.86 -62.47 19.31
N MET A 842 -23.09 -61.74 20.13
CA MET A 842 -23.61 -60.77 21.08
C MET A 842 -24.09 -59.49 20.38
N ILE A 843 -23.42 -59.08 19.30
CA ILE A 843 -23.78 -57.91 18.48
C ILE A 843 -25.07 -58.18 17.68
N LYS A 844 -25.29 -59.40 17.18
CA LYS A 844 -26.54 -59.77 16.49
C LYS A 844 -27.76 -59.74 17.42
N ARG A 845 -27.64 -60.28 18.64
CA ARG A 845 -28.74 -60.26 19.62
C ARG A 845 -29.12 -58.84 20.06
N ALA A 846 -28.13 -57.96 20.22
CA ALA A 846 -28.36 -56.54 20.55
C ALA A 846 -28.99 -55.74 19.40
N ALA A 847 -28.80 -56.17 18.15
CA ALA A 847 -29.44 -55.57 16.98
C ALA A 847 -30.92 -55.97 16.85
N ASP A 848 -31.24 -57.23 17.14
CA ASP A 848 -32.61 -57.75 17.08
C ASP A 848 -33.49 -57.21 18.24
N GLU A 849 -32.94 -57.04 19.44
CA GLU A 849 -33.63 -56.37 20.55
C GLU A 849 -33.94 -54.89 20.26
N ARG A 850 -33.06 -54.20 19.51
CA ARG A 850 -33.29 -52.82 19.04
C ARG A 850 -34.33 -52.73 17.93
N ALA A 851 -34.53 -53.78 17.15
CA ALA A 851 -35.58 -53.84 16.13
C ALA A 851 -36.97 -54.05 16.76
N ALA A 852 -37.06 -54.89 17.80
CA ALA A 852 -38.29 -55.12 18.55
C ALA A 852 -38.77 -53.88 19.34
N ALA A 853 -37.83 -53.07 19.86
CA ALA A 853 -38.16 -51.84 20.61
C ALA A 853 -38.72 -50.68 19.77
N ARG A 854 -38.71 -50.77 18.42
CA ARG A 854 -39.23 -49.72 17.53
C ARG A 854 -40.74 -49.75 17.31
N HIS A 855 -41.45 -50.80 17.74
CA HIS A 855 -42.88 -50.95 17.48
C HIS A 855 -43.82 -50.34 18.55
N HIS A 856 -43.29 -49.74 19.62
CA HIS A 856 -44.10 -49.09 20.66
C HIS A 856 -43.58 -47.69 21.04
N LEU A 857 -43.84 -46.68 20.20
CA LEU A 857 -43.74 -45.25 20.59
C LEU A 857 -44.77 -44.43 19.78
N PRO A 858 -45.59 -43.58 20.42
CA PRO A 858 -46.68 -42.87 19.75
C PRO A 858 -46.19 -41.66 18.94
N ASN A 859 -46.85 -41.40 17.79
CA ASN A 859 -46.61 -40.35 16.79
C ASN A 859 -46.56 -38.91 17.37
N ARG A 860 -45.44 -38.53 17.99
CA ARG A 860 -45.14 -37.13 18.41
C ARG A 860 -44.87 -36.20 17.23
N TYR A 861 -44.51 -36.75 16.07
CA TYR A 861 -44.15 -35.97 14.89
C TYR A 861 -45.38 -35.37 14.18
N GLU A 862 -46.47 -36.15 14.05
CA GLU A 862 -47.73 -35.67 13.49
C GLU A 862 -48.37 -34.57 14.34
N LYS A 863 -48.30 -34.69 15.67
CA LYS A 863 -48.84 -33.68 16.59
C LYS A 863 -48.10 -32.33 16.46
N ARG A 864 -46.78 -32.35 16.28
CA ARG A 864 -45.96 -31.14 16.06
C ARG A 864 -46.18 -30.53 14.67
N ARG A 865 -46.32 -31.38 13.64
CA ARG A 865 -46.64 -30.93 12.28
C ARG A 865 -47.98 -30.21 12.22
N ASN A 866 -49.02 -30.73 12.88
CA ASN A 866 -50.34 -30.11 12.93
C ASN A 866 -50.36 -28.81 13.75
N GLN A 867 -49.57 -28.72 14.83
CA GLN A 867 -49.39 -27.47 15.58
C GLN A 867 -48.70 -26.37 14.75
N ALA A 868 -47.67 -26.73 13.97
CA ALA A 868 -46.97 -25.79 13.10
C ALA A 868 -47.88 -25.26 11.96
N LEU A 869 -48.72 -26.12 11.40
CA LEU A 869 -49.72 -25.74 10.38
C LEU A 869 -50.78 -24.79 10.92
N ASN A 870 -51.29 -25.04 12.14
CA ASN A 870 -52.23 -24.12 12.79
C ASN A 870 -51.61 -22.76 13.10
N LEU A 871 -50.36 -22.72 13.58
CA LEU A 871 -49.67 -21.46 13.86
C LEU A 871 -49.48 -20.63 12.59
N ARG A 872 -49.11 -21.27 11.47
CA ARG A 872 -48.94 -20.60 10.18
C ARG A 872 -50.26 -20.02 9.66
N ASN A 873 -51.37 -20.72 9.85
CA ASN A 873 -52.69 -20.24 9.45
C ASN A 873 -53.17 -19.07 10.32
N THR A 874 -52.86 -19.08 11.62
CA THR A 874 -53.15 -17.95 12.52
C THR A 874 -52.39 -16.70 12.13
N VAL A 875 -51.06 -16.80 11.92
CA VAL A 875 -50.23 -15.67 11.50
C VAL A 875 -50.71 -15.06 10.17
N ARG A 876 -51.15 -15.90 9.22
CA ARG A 876 -51.69 -15.43 7.94
C ARG A 876 -53.02 -14.67 8.10
N LYS A 877 -53.88 -15.10 9.03
CA LYS A 877 -55.12 -14.36 9.36
C LYS A 877 -54.81 -13.01 10.02
N THR A 878 -53.82 -12.95 10.91
CA THR A 878 -53.41 -11.70 11.59
C THR A 878 -52.81 -10.70 10.61
N LEU A 879 -51.94 -11.15 9.70
CA LEU A 879 -51.36 -10.29 8.66
C LEU A 879 -52.41 -9.73 7.70
N ASN A 880 -53.40 -10.54 7.32
CA ASN A 880 -54.50 -10.08 6.46
C ASN A 880 -55.38 -9.04 7.19
N GLN A 881 -55.67 -9.22 8.49
CA GLN A 881 -56.40 -8.21 9.27
C GLN A 881 -55.64 -6.89 9.38
N GLN A 882 -54.33 -6.95 9.57
CA GLN A 882 -53.45 -5.77 9.68
C GLN A 882 -53.37 -5.01 8.35
N HIS A 883 -53.35 -5.73 7.23
CA HIS A 883 -53.36 -5.13 5.89
C HIS A 883 -54.68 -4.41 5.58
N THR A 884 -55.82 -4.92 6.06
CA THR A 884 -57.12 -4.21 5.97
C THR A 884 -57.19 -2.95 6.83
N LEU A 885 -56.56 -2.95 8.01
CA LEU A 885 -56.48 -1.78 8.90
C LEU A 885 -55.61 -0.66 8.31
N ASP A 886 -54.48 -1.00 7.70
CA ASP A 886 -53.59 -0.02 7.03
C ASP A 886 -54.23 0.60 5.79
N THR A 887 -55.04 -0.16 5.03
CA THR A 887 -55.81 0.41 3.91
C THR A 887 -56.95 1.34 4.35
N ARG A 888 -57.48 1.19 5.57
CA ARG A 888 -58.49 2.10 6.14
C ARG A 888 -57.86 3.39 6.65
N ASN A 889 -56.67 3.33 7.25
CA ASN A 889 -55.94 4.52 7.74
C ASN A 889 -55.35 5.39 6.61
N ARG A 890 -55.01 4.81 5.45
CA ARG A 890 -54.50 5.58 4.29
C ARG A 890 -55.56 6.41 3.55
N ARG A 891 -56.87 6.19 3.78
CA ARG A 891 -57.94 7.02 3.18
C ARG A 891 -58.34 8.24 4.03
N GLY A 892 -57.80 8.40 5.24
CA GLY A 892 -58.13 9.51 6.15
C GLY A 892 -57.07 10.63 6.28
N GLY A 893 -55.90 10.49 5.64
CA GLY A 893 -54.74 11.37 5.87
C GLY A 893 -54.49 12.49 4.84
N GLY A 894 -55.41 12.73 3.90
CA GLY A 894 -55.20 13.61 2.73
C GLY A 894 -55.28 15.12 2.96
N LEU A 895 -55.09 15.65 4.18
CA LEU A 895 -55.38 17.07 4.48
C LEU A 895 -54.42 17.78 5.45
N LYS A 896 -53.19 17.27 5.70
CA LYS A 896 -52.28 17.89 6.69
C LYS A 896 -50.83 18.21 6.28
N ASN A 897 -50.45 18.08 5.00
CA ASN A 897 -49.07 18.37 4.55
C ASN A 897 -48.98 19.56 3.57
N GLN A 898 -49.66 20.66 3.86
CA GLN A 898 -49.55 21.91 3.09
C GLN A 898 -49.06 23.12 3.92
N ALA A 899 -48.45 22.90 5.10
CA ALA A 899 -48.16 23.99 6.04
C ALA A 899 -46.72 24.07 6.61
N PHE A 900 -45.73 23.36 6.06
CA PHE A 900 -44.33 23.48 6.54
C PHE A 900 -43.30 23.48 5.40
N ALA A 901 -43.58 24.26 4.35
CA ALA A 901 -42.62 24.60 3.30
C ALA A 901 -42.38 26.12 3.21
N ILE A 902 -42.51 26.81 4.36
CA ILE A 902 -42.11 28.20 4.56
C ILE A 902 -41.48 28.24 5.96
N LEU A 903 -40.16 28.50 6.03
CA LEU A 903 -39.25 28.51 7.19
C LEU A 903 -38.46 27.22 7.48
N GLU A 904 -37.51 26.88 6.61
CA GLU A 904 -36.05 26.90 6.87
C GLU A 904 -35.26 26.56 5.59
#